data_AF-A0A7W0P1K0-F1
#
_entry.id   AF-A0A7W0P1K0-F1
#
_cell.length_a   1.000
_cell.length_b   1.000
_cell.length_c   1.000
_cell.angle_alpha   90.00
_cell.angle_beta   90.00
_cell.angle_gamma   90.00
#
_symmetry.space_group_name_H-M   'P 1'
#
loop_
_entity.id
_entity.type
_entity.pdbx_description
1 polymer ?
#
loop_
_entity_poly.entity_id
_entity_poly.type
_entity_poly.pdbx_seq_one_letter_code
_entity_poly.pdbx_strand_id
1 'polypeptide(L)'
;MPLWQRPAAVVAKWHRGIEPFLATDRRVLARLKVSEVAVIVTLLVVTVVPSFFHAIAGFGSTGNYSVFDITLETVYTESIPFMALALLIGLLAPTAGAGFVASFAVIDLIASAIAQQELTPFLPAFVARLLSYWLLWLLAVEIPILIRTSLVSLDRPEPGYRVLALVIAGGAGLVLTWVWTQAMTMLIRPVFTWTDLLGPSYNAVAPVQEKGEVLAVIGALGAVAVSLIHLRFAPGWGLPLFSPSETRRRPLGLVPVAVVLTVFLFAGVITTILDLLILAAAAILARPAALRLRRIAKADRWLERIPWVVRFGVAFGSAFVVASVIVVPLFPVQGGSEFLPIVLAQAVALIVYEFFLADDDEPEAQSADVTGTAVGLFLIGVISLALLLVPLPAAADNCSSRTDCYPSPWPAARGAAAAAGASMFMKKKNTPPDKPPIKKARDATDALAFAGGKVTVPSIPMMLANRLLGWQFDSANEISRNLGADPPRDDYTEIADAKARPVPPIPHSDLLGPELTAALQSAVTGHQEMASEGEAAVISFDRYGGAKRAKAREWLEKQAVAVVRHKQAMAEPLRVAADAIEEVWRIGEGFNPTGVVPDQFLARLTSEEIEFGRALGADDDAIEAFSQRVADGQGMPANFDLTKIAKAYRGMALAFDRLPVPGQ
;
A
#
# COMPACT_ATOMS: atom_id res chain seq x y z
N MET A 1 -17.04 30.75 -16.45
CA MET A 1 -16.88 30.54 -15.00
C MET A 1 -15.40 30.79 -14.64
N PRO A 2 -15.07 31.72 -13.74
CA PRO A 2 -13.69 31.97 -13.30
C PRO A 2 -12.99 30.69 -12.83
N LEU A 3 -11.67 30.60 -13.03
CA LEU A 3 -10.86 29.41 -12.68
C LEU A 3 -11.04 28.99 -11.21
N TRP A 4 -11.08 29.97 -10.29
CA TRP A 4 -11.28 29.72 -8.85
C TRP A 4 -12.65 29.14 -8.49
N GLN A 5 -13.65 29.23 -9.38
CA GLN A 5 -14.97 28.65 -9.15
C GLN A 5 -15.10 27.22 -9.70
N ARG A 6 -14.15 26.74 -10.51
CA ARG A 6 -14.20 25.37 -11.08
C ARG A 6 -14.20 24.28 -10.00
N PRO A 7 -13.41 24.36 -8.90
CA PRO A 7 -13.50 23.40 -7.81
C PRO A 7 -14.92 23.32 -7.23
N ALA A 8 -15.60 24.46 -7.06
CA ALA A 8 -16.98 24.48 -6.61
C ALA A 8 -17.94 23.76 -7.57
N ALA A 9 -17.72 23.85 -8.89
CA ALA A 9 -18.53 23.12 -9.85
C ALA A 9 -18.29 21.60 -9.80
N VAL A 10 -17.05 21.17 -9.57
CA VAL A 10 -16.72 19.75 -9.34
C VAL A 10 -17.39 19.26 -8.07
N VAL A 11 -17.24 20.00 -6.97
CA VAL A 11 -17.87 19.71 -5.68
C VAL A 11 -19.40 19.63 -5.82
N ALA A 12 -20.04 20.58 -6.51
CA ALA A 12 -21.49 20.54 -6.82
C ALA A 12 -21.89 19.31 -7.63
N LYS A 13 -21.09 18.94 -8.63
CA LYS A 13 -21.39 17.79 -9.50
C LYS A 13 -21.32 16.48 -8.71
N TRP A 14 -20.41 16.39 -7.75
CA TRP A 14 -20.15 15.18 -6.95
C TRP A 14 -21.07 15.09 -5.74
N HIS A 15 -21.56 16.22 -5.24
CA HIS A 15 -22.47 16.34 -4.11
C HIS A 15 -23.71 17.12 -4.55
N ARG A 16 -24.80 16.41 -4.82
CA ARG A 16 -26.08 17.07 -5.06
C ARG A 16 -26.63 17.60 -3.74
N GLY A 17 -27.25 18.76 -3.80
CA GLY A 17 -27.88 19.47 -2.69
C GLY A 17 -26.94 20.35 -1.87
N ILE A 18 -25.63 20.37 -2.16
CA ILE A 18 -24.72 21.36 -1.55
C ILE A 18 -24.64 22.67 -2.35
N GLU A 19 -25.27 22.76 -3.51
CA GLU A 19 -25.31 23.96 -4.35
C GLU A 19 -25.68 25.23 -3.58
N PRO A 20 -26.62 25.21 -2.60
CA PRO A 20 -26.91 26.36 -1.76
C PRO A 20 -25.69 26.84 -0.95
N PHE A 21 -24.90 25.92 -0.39
CA PHE A 21 -23.66 26.27 0.31
C PHE A 21 -22.63 26.85 -0.65
N LEU A 22 -22.51 26.27 -1.85
CA LEU A 22 -21.55 26.74 -2.86
C LEU A 22 -21.91 28.13 -3.40
N ALA A 23 -23.20 28.38 -3.64
CA ALA A 23 -23.69 29.71 -4.02
C ALA A 23 -23.41 30.75 -2.93
N THR A 24 -23.39 30.29 -1.68
CA THR A 24 -23.19 31.11 -0.52
C THR A 24 -21.71 31.39 -0.27
N ASP A 25 -20.85 30.38 -0.32
CA ASP A 25 -19.40 30.52 -0.37
C ASP A 25 -19.00 31.49 -1.50
N ARG A 26 -19.59 31.36 -2.69
CA ARG A 26 -19.35 32.28 -3.81
C ARG A 26 -19.74 33.72 -3.49
N ARG A 27 -20.87 33.95 -2.80
CA ARG A 27 -21.31 35.30 -2.40
C ARG A 27 -20.38 35.90 -1.35
N VAL A 28 -19.92 35.09 -0.40
CA VAL A 28 -18.94 35.53 0.62
C VAL A 28 -17.61 35.85 -0.05
N LEU A 29 -17.08 34.96 -0.86
CA LEU A 29 -15.82 35.14 -1.59
C LEU A 29 -15.87 36.32 -2.56
N ALA A 30 -17.01 36.58 -3.20
CA ALA A 30 -17.20 37.73 -4.09
C ALA A 30 -17.24 39.08 -3.35
N ARG A 31 -17.49 39.08 -2.03
CA ARG A 31 -17.46 40.29 -1.19
C ARG A 31 -16.07 40.60 -0.65
N LEU A 32 -15.15 39.64 -0.68
CA LEU A 32 -13.78 39.87 -0.23
C LEU A 32 -13.08 40.85 -1.18
N LYS A 33 -12.41 41.85 -0.61
CA LYS A 33 -11.59 42.79 -1.38
C LYS A 33 -10.40 42.05 -1.99
N VAL A 34 -9.87 42.55 -3.11
CA VAL A 34 -8.69 41.97 -3.77
C VAL A 34 -7.51 41.82 -2.78
N SER A 35 -7.35 42.74 -1.84
CA SER A 35 -6.34 42.66 -0.77
C SER A 35 -6.57 41.50 0.21
N GLU A 36 -7.82 41.15 0.51
CA GLU A 36 -8.18 40.04 1.40
C GLU A 36 -8.01 38.70 0.68
N VAL A 37 -8.38 38.65 -0.60
CA VAL A 37 -8.10 37.49 -1.47
C VAL A 37 -6.58 37.30 -1.62
N ALA A 38 -5.81 38.39 -1.76
CA ALA A 38 -4.36 38.33 -1.81
C ALA A 38 -3.79 37.73 -0.51
N VAL A 39 -4.30 38.11 0.68
CA VAL A 39 -3.87 37.50 1.96
C VAL A 39 -4.19 36.00 2.01
N ILE A 40 -5.37 35.58 1.57
CA ILE A 40 -5.74 34.15 1.53
C ILE A 40 -4.85 33.37 0.56
N VAL A 41 -4.61 33.93 -0.64
CA VAL A 41 -3.70 33.35 -1.64
C VAL A 41 -2.27 33.33 -1.10
N THR A 42 -1.82 34.38 -0.44
CA THR A 42 -0.50 34.45 0.20
C THR A 42 -0.38 33.42 1.32
N LEU A 43 -1.40 33.20 2.15
CA LEU A 43 -1.38 32.13 3.15
C LEU A 43 -1.30 30.75 2.49
N LEU A 44 -2.10 30.50 1.45
CA LEU A 44 -2.05 29.28 0.63
C LEU A 44 -0.64 29.06 0.04
N VAL A 45 -0.08 30.11 -0.56
CA VAL A 45 1.27 30.11 -1.15
C VAL A 45 2.33 29.91 -0.07
N VAL A 46 2.25 30.59 1.07
CA VAL A 46 3.23 30.48 2.18
C VAL A 46 3.20 29.11 2.85
N THR A 47 2.11 28.35 2.80
CA THR A 47 2.15 26.93 3.24
C THR A 47 2.65 25.97 2.18
N VAL A 48 2.40 26.26 0.91
CA VAL A 48 2.78 25.38 -0.22
C VAL A 48 4.24 25.59 -0.65
N VAL A 49 4.75 26.81 -0.50
CA VAL A 49 6.09 27.22 -0.94
C VAL A 49 7.22 26.61 -0.10
N PRO A 50 7.14 26.51 1.24
CA PRO A 50 8.14 25.79 2.03
C PRO A 50 8.20 24.30 1.69
N SER A 51 7.05 23.68 1.42
CA SER A 51 6.98 22.29 0.95
C SER A 51 7.69 22.11 -0.39
N PHE A 52 7.47 23.05 -1.32
CA PHE A 52 8.12 23.09 -2.63
C PHE A 52 9.63 23.35 -2.54
N PHE A 53 10.07 24.28 -1.70
CA PHE A 53 11.50 24.58 -1.52
C PHE A 53 12.26 23.46 -0.80
N HIS A 54 11.61 22.71 0.10
CA HIS A 54 12.25 21.56 0.75
C HIS A 54 12.47 20.39 -0.23
N ALA A 55 11.47 20.09 -1.07
CA ALA A 55 11.59 19.12 -2.14
C ALA A 55 12.72 19.46 -3.14
N ILE A 56 13.01 20.74 -3.35
CA ILE A 56 14.10 21.21 -4.23
C ILE A 56 15.45 21.28 -3.51
N ALA A 57 15.48 21.54 -2.21
CA ALA A 57 16.72 21.86 -1.48
C ALA A 57 17.53 20.66 -0.99
N GLY A 58 16.99 19.43 -0.99
CA GLY A 58 17.73 18.18 -0.79
C GLY A 58 18.59 18.07 0.47
N PHE A 59 18.07 17.41 1.51
CA PHE A 59 18.79 16.78 2.64
C PHE A 59 19.77 17.63 3.47
N GLY A 60 19.42 17.87 4.74
CA GLY A 60 20.40 18.39 5.72
C GLY A 60 19.90 18.72 7.14
N SER A 61 18.74 18.24 7.60
CA SER A 61 18.30 18.49 8.98
C SER A 61 18.36 17.21 9.81
N THR A 62 19.48 16.99 10.51
CA THR A 62 19.59 15.95 11.51
C THR A 62 19.11 16.48 12.87
N GLY A 63 17.89 16.11 13.29
CA GLY A 63 17.73 15.62 14.67
C GLY A 63 16.84 16.35 15.67
N ASN A 64 16.01 17.35 15.32
CA ASN A 64 15.00 17.87 16.26
C ASN A 64 13.72 18.32 15.55
N TYR A 65 12.70 17.46 15.53
CA TYR A 65 11.38 17.80 14.97
C TYR A 65 10.61 18.71 15.93
N SER A 66 10.31 19.92 15.49
CA SER A 66 9.38 20.82 16.17
C SER A 66 7.95 20.48 15.74
N VAL A 67 7.00 20.51 16.68
CA VAL A 67 5.54 20.35 16.41
C VAL A 67 5.02 21.39 15.38
N PHE A 68 5.79 22.45 15.15
CA PHE A 68 5.48 23.53 14.22
C PHE A 68 6.32 23.52 12.94
N ASP A 69 7.05 22.43 12.67
CA ASP A 69 7.76 22.34 11.41
C ASP A 69 6.77 22.14 10.24
N ILE A 70 6.93 22.97 9.21
CA ILE A 70 6.10 22.97 7.99
C ILE A 70 6.85 22.24 6.86
N THR A 71 8.02 21.66 7.16
CA THR A 71 8.75 20.83 6.22
C THR A 71 7.92 19.58 5.86
N LEU A 72 7.78 19.36 4.55
CA LEU A 72 7.26 18.11 3.98
C LEU A 72 8.47 17.46 3.31
N GLU A 73 8.95 16.36 3.86
CA GLU A 73 9.98 15.52 3.27
C GLU A 73 9.35 14.61 2.21
N THR A 74 8.24 13.92 2.53
CA THR A 74 7.63 12.96 1.60
C THR A 74 6.10 13.10 1.44
N VAL A 75 5.38 13.40 2.52
CA VAL A 75 3.91 13.46 2.49
C VAL A 75 3.35 14.49 3.48
N TYR A 76 2.17 15.04 3.18
CA TYR A 76 1.55 16.07 4.02
C TYR A 76 1.25 15.64 5.47
N THR A 77 1.23 14.34 5.74
CA THR A 77 0.99 13.81 7.10
C THR A 77 2.14 14.05 8.06
N GLU A 78 3.30 14.45 7.56
CA GLU A 78 4.45 14.86 8.37
C GLU A 78 4.18 16.17 9.12
N SER A 79 3.20 16.98 8.68
CA SER A 79 2.91 18.29 9.28
C SER A 79 1.46 18.42 9.78
N ILE A 80 1.30 18.33 11.12
CA ILE A 80 0.03 18.65 11.81
C ILE A 80 -0.46 20.08 11.53
N PRO A 81 0.40 21.12 11.53
CA PRO A 81 -0.02 22.47 11.14
C PRO A 81 -0.61 22.53 9.71
N PHE A 82 -0.02 21.82 8.75
CA PHE A 82 -0.54 21.75 7.39
C PHE A 82 -1.94 21.13 7.35
N MET A 83 -2.13 19.97 8.00
CA MET A 83 -3.43 19.30 8.08
C MET A 83 -4.47 20.15 8.82
N ALA A 84 -4.08 20.83 9.89
CA ALA A 84 -4.95 21.74 10.63
C ALA A 84 -5.39 22.91 9.75
N LEU A 85 -4.48 23.50 8.98
CA LEU A 85 -4.81 24.55 8.03
C LEU A 85 -5.77 24.04 6.94
N ALA A 86 -5.51 22.87 6.36
CA ALA A 86 -6.37 22.26 5.36
C ALA A 86 -7.80 22.07 5.88
N LEU A 87 -7.93 21.56 7.11
CA LEU A 87 -9.21 21.40 7.81
C LEU A 87 -9.91 22.75 8.05
N LEU A 88 -9.19 23.76 8.54
CA LEU A 88 -9.74 25.10 8.82
C LEU A 88 -10.19 25.82 7.54
N ILE A 89 -9.42 25.72 6.45
CA ILE A 89 -9.81 26.23 5.12
C ILE A 89 -11.11 25.55 4.67
N GLY A 90 -11.18 24.22 4.80
CA GLY A 90 -12.37 23.45 4.50
C GLY A 90 -13.59 23.85 5.32
N LEU A 91 -13.42 24.00 6.63
CA LEU A 91 -14.46 24.44 7.56
C LEU A 91 -14.98 25.84 7.21
N LEU A 92 -14.10 26.77 6.82
CA LEU A 92 -14.46 28.11 6.37
C LEU A 92 -15.19 28.13 5.02
N ALA A 93 -14.77 27.30 4.08
CA ALA A 93 -15.42 27.09 2.79
C ALA A 93 -14.97 25.75 2.16
N PRO A 94 -15.85 24.73 2.03
CA PRO A 94 -15.49 23.46 1.41
C PRO A 94 -14.99 23.62 -0.04
N THR A 95 -15.43 24.68 -0.72
CA THR A 95 -14.92 25.04 -2.05
C THR A 95 -13.46 25.47 -2.04
N ALA A 96 -13.06 26.23 -1.01
CA ALA A 96 -11.67 26.61 -0.80
C ALA A 96 -10.84 25.38 -0.44
N GLY A 97 -11.37 24.47 0.39
CA GLY A 97 -10.75 23.17 0.67
C GLY A 97 -10.51 22.36 -0.60
N ALA A 98 -11.50 22.25 -1.48
CA ALA A 98 -11.34 21.53 -2.75
C ALA A 98 -10.30 22.19 -3.67
N GLY A 99 -10.25 23.53 -3.69
CA GLY A 99 -9.20 24.27 -4.39
C GLY A 99 -7.82 24.00 -3.80
N PHE A 100 -7.70 23.99 -2.47
CA PHE A 100 -6.48 23.69 -1.74
C PHE A 100 -5.95 22.29 -2.10
N VAL A 101 -6.80 21.26 -2.05
CA VAL A 101 -6.40 19.89 -2.41
C VAL A 101 -5.99 19.77 -3.88
N ALA A 102 -6.72 20.41 -4.79
CA ALA A 102 -6.38 20.38 -6.21
C ALA A 102 -5.04 21.07 -6.50
N SER A 103 -4.78 22.20 -5.85
CA SER A 103 -3.49 22.91 -5.95
C SER A 103 -2.36 22.08 -5.37
N PHE A 104 -2.55 21.48 -4.19
CA PHE A 104 -1.59 20.58 -3.58
C PHE A 104 -1.27 19.39 -4.52
N ALA A 105 -2.29 18.70 -5.03
CA ALA A 105 -2.11 17.55 -5.90
C ALA A 105 -1.31 17.86 -7.18
N VAL A 106 -1.56 19.02 -7.80
CA VAL A 106 -0.82 19.44 -9.01
C VAL A 106 0.65 19.71 -8.68
N ILE A 107 0.92 20.42 -7.59
CA ILE A 107 2.29 20.80 -7.19
C ILE A 107 3.08 19.57 -6.75
N ASP A 108 2.44 18.68 -5.99
CA ASP A 108 3.00 17.41 -5.56
C ASP A 108 3.31 16.50 -6.75
N LEU A 109 2.39 16.33 -7.71
CA LEU A 109 2.67 15.58 -8.95
C LEU A 109 3.83 16.16 -9.76
N ILE A 110 3.97 17.49 -9.82
CA ILE A 110 5.10 18.14 -10.50
C ILE A 110 6.41 17.85 -9.75
N ALA A 111 6.41 17.97 -8.43
CA ALA A 111 7.59 17.67 -7.60
C ALA A 111 8.05 16.23 -7.80
N SER A 112 7.12 15.28 -7.82
CA SER A 112 7.43 13.85 -8.00
C SER A 112 7.80 13.48 -9.43
N ALA A 113 7.29 14.21 -10.42
CA ALA A 113 7.76 14.06 -11.79
C ALA A 113 9.21 14.51 -11.95
N ILE A 114 9.65 15.50 -11.15
CA ILE A 114 11.05 15.94 -11.09
C ILE A 114 11.90 14.90 -10.32
N ALA A 115 11.40 14.40 -9.19
CA ALA A 115 12.02 13.34 -8.40
C ALA A 115 11.60 11.94 -8.91
N GLN A 116 12.08 11.55 -10.10
CA GLN A 116 11.61 10.36 -10.83
C GLN A 116 11.47 9.07 -10.00
N GLN A 117 12.29 8.88 -8.97
CA GLN A 117 12.23 7.74 -8.04
C GLN A 117 10.91 7.66 -7.26
N GLU A 118 10.23 8.78 -7.02
CA GLU A 118 8.93 8.82 -6.34
C GLU A 118 7.77 8.31 -7.18
N LEU A 119 7.98 8.22 -8.50
CA LEU A 119 7.01 7.70 -9.47
C LEU A 119 7.49 6.38 -10.07
N THR A 120 8.39 5.64 -9.42
CA THR A 120 8.74 4.27 -9.83
C THR A 120 8.20 3.24 -8.82
N PRO A 121 7.52 2.18 -9.30
CA PRO A 121 6.91 2.03 -10.64
C PRO A 121 5.74 3.02 -10.85
N PHE A 122 5.59 3.57 -12.07
CA PHE A 122 4.68 4.70 -12.33
C PHE A 122 3.23 4.46 -11.98
N LEU A 123 2.63 3.36 -12.45
CA LEU A 123 1.20 3.13 -12.24
C LEU A 123 0.87 2.92 -10.75
N PRO A 124 1.54 2.04 -10.00
CA PRO A 124 1.31 1.89 -8.57
C PRO A 124 1.57 3.19 -7.79
N ALA A 125 2.69 3.88 -8.06
CA ALA A 125 3.04 5.15 -7.42
C ALA A 125 1.98 6.24 -7.63
N PHE A 126 1.53 6.41 -8.88
CA PHE A 126 0.51 7.38 -9.24
C PHE A 126 -0.82 7.10 -8.53
N VAL A 127 -1.25 5.84 -8.51
CA VAL A 127 -2.48 5.44 -7.84
C VAL A 127 -2.36 5.66 -6.32
N ALA A 128 -1.20 5.39 -5.73
CA ALA A 128 -0.94 5.67 -4.34
C ALA A 128 -1.05 7.17 -4.01
N ARG A 129 -0.51 8.05 -4.87
CA ARG A 129 -0.69 9.50 -4.72
C ARG A 129 -2.14 9.95 -4.84
N LEU A 130 -2.90 9.37 -5.77
CA LEU A 130 -4.34 9.63 -5.85
C LEU A 130 -5.05 9.27 -4.54
N LEU A 131 -4.65 8.18 -3.90
CA LEU A 131 -5.16 7.79 -2.58
C LEU A 131 -4.79 8.83 -1.52
N SER A 132 -3.54 9.32 -1.50
CA SER A 132 -3.08 10.40 -0.63
C SER A 132 -3.92 11.68 -0.78
N TYR A 133 -4.15 12.13 -2.02
CA TYR A 133 -4.98 13.31 -2.31
C TYR A 133 -6.43 13.10 -1.94
N TRP A 134 -6.95 11.89 -2.12
CA TRP A 134 -8.29 11.54 -1.68
C TRP A 134 -8.42 11.61 -0.15
N LEU A 135 -7.42 11.12 0.60
CA LEU A 135 -7.42 11.25 2.05
C LEU A 135 -7.39 12.72 2.49
N LEU A 136 -6.61 13.56 1.81
CA LEU A 136 -6.59 15.01 2.07
C LEU A 136 -7.92 15.66 1.72
N TRP A 137 -8.57 15.21 0.65
CA TRP A 137 -9.92 15.61 0.26
C TRP A 137 -10.96 15.27 1.34
N LEU A 138 -10.86 14.09 1.96
CA LEU A 138 -11.75 13.75 3.08
C LEU A 138 -11.62 14.78 4.21
N LEU A 139 -10.39 15.13 4.60
CA LEU A 139 -10.11 16.08 5.67
C LEU A 139 -10.57 17.50 5.33
N ALA A 140 -10.18 18.00 4.15
CA ALA A 140 -10.36 19.40 3.77
C ALA A 140 -11.71 19.71 3.12
N VAL A 141 -12.48 18.69 2.69
CA VAL A 141 -13.73 18.89 1.94
C VAL A 141 -14.88 18.10 2.55
N GLU A 142 -14.76 16.79 2.64
CA GLU A 142 -15.90 15.93 3.04
C GLU A 142 -16.29 16.15 4.50
N ILE A 143 -15.34 16.14 5.42
CA ILE A 143 -15.59 16.37 6.85
C ILE A 143 -16.25 17.74 7.08
N PRO A 144 -15.74 18.86 6.54
CA PRO A 144 -16.42 20.16 6.60
C PRO A 144 -17.86 20.16 6.05
N ILE A 145 -18.11 19.47 4.93
CA ILE A 145 -19.47 19.35 4.36
C ILE A 145 -20.39 18.59 5.33
N LEU A 146 -19.92 17.49 5.92
CA LEU A 146 -20.69 16.68 6.87
C LEU A 146 -21.03 17.46 8.16
N ILE A 147 -20.07 18.24 8.66
CA ILE A 147 -20.29 19.11 9.83
C ILE A 147 -21.37 20.16 9.50
N ARG A 148 -21.27 20.82 8.34
CA ARG A 148 -22.24 21.83 7.90
C ARG A 148 -23.63 21.25 7.66
N THR A 149 -23.73 20.09 7.01
CA THR A 149 -25.01 19.43 6.75
C THR A 149 -25.70 18.97 8.05
N SER A 150 -24.93 18.62 9.08
CA SER A 150 -25.46 18.30 10.41
C SER A 150 -26.17 19.49 11.05
N LEU A 151 -25.67 20.71 10.83
CA LEU A 151 -26.28 21.94 11.35
C LEU A 151 -27.62 22.27 10.70
N VAL A 152 -27.80 21.94 9.41
CA VAL A 152 -29.05 22.21 8.68
C VAL A 152 -30.25 21.52 9.31
N SER A 153 -30.04 20.34 9.89
CA SER A 153 -31.11 19.59 10.54
C SER A 153 -31.68 20.28 11.79
N LEU A 154 -31.03 21.34 12.28
CA LEU A 154 -31.34 22.00 13.56
C LEU A 154 -31.74 23.46 13.40
N ASP A 155 -32.03 23.94 12.17
CA ASP A 155 -32.37 25.33 11.90
C ASP A 155 -33.75 25.71 12.48
N ARG A 156 -33.80 25.87 13.80
CA ARG A 156 -34.93 26.37 14.57
C ARG A 156 -34.52 27.64 15.30
N PRO A 157 -35.37 28.68 15.31
CA PRO A 157 -35.03 30.00 15.84
C PRO A 157 -34.84 30.03 17.37
N GLU A 158 -35.22 28.97 18.08
CA GLU A 158 -35.19 28.91 19.54
C GLU A 158 -33.75 28.90 20.11
N PRO A 159 -33.46 29.69 21.17
CA PRO A 159 -32.10 29.85 21.71
C PRO A 159 -31.48 28.54 22.21
N GLY A 160 -32.27 27.60 22.74
CA GLY A 160 -31.78 26.28 23.17
C GLY A 160 -31.22 25.44 22.01
N TYR A 161 -31.78 25.59 20.81
CA TYR A 161 -31.31 24.87 19.62
C TYR A 161 -29.97 25.41 19.12
N ARG A 162 -29.64 26.68 19.39
CA ARG A 162 -28.32 27.23 19.04
C ARG A 162 -27.20 26.55 19.82
N VAL A 163 -27.38 26.37 21.12
CA VAL A 163 -26.40 25.66 21.97
C VAL A 163 -26.26 24.22 21.49
N LEU A 164 -27.38 23.54 21.25
CA LEU A 164 -27.39 22.18 20.71
C LEU A 164 -26.69 22.07 19.36
N ALA A 165 -26.92 23.03 18.45
CA ALA A 165 -26.26 23.07 17.14
C ALA A 165 -24.74 23.25 17.26
N LEU A 166 -24.28 24.11 18.18
CA LEU A 166 -22.85 24.27 18.45
C LEU A 166 -22.23 22.99 19.03
N VAL A 167 -22.93 22.33 19.97
CA VAL A 167 -22.49 21.04 20.53
C VAL A 167 -22.41 19.98 19.44
N ILE A 168 -23.40 19.90 18.56
CA ILE A 168 -23.43 18.94 17.45
C ILE A 168 -22.32 19.23 16.43
N ALA A 169 -22.08 20.49 16.06
CA ALA A 169 -20.98 20.84 15.16
C ALA A 169 -19.62 20.55 15.78
N GLY A 170 -19.40 20.94 17.04
CA GLY A 170 -18.16 20.65 17.76
C GLY A 170 -17.92 19.15 17.92
N GLY A 171 -18.96 18.40 18.31
CA GLY A 171 -18.90 16.94 18.42
C GLY A 171 -18.66 16.25 17.08
N ALA A 172 -19.31 16.68 16.01
CA ALA A 172 -19.08 16.17 14.66
C ALA A 172 -17.65 16.47 14.18
N GLY A 173 -17.16 17.69 14.42
CA GLY A 173 -15.77 18.07 14.13
C GLY A 173 -14.77 17.22 14.88
N LEU A 174 -14.98 17.00 16.19
CA LEU A 174 -14.13 16.15 17.00
C LEU A 174 -14.11 14.71 16.48
N VAL A 175 -15.29 14.09 16.35
CA VAL A 175 -15.41 12.67 16.02
C VAL A 175 -14.93 12.39 14.60
N LEU A 176 -15.38 13.15 13.60
CA LEU A 176 -15.02 12.89 12.21
C LEU A 176 -13.53 13.11 11.95
N THR A 177 -12.94 14.18 12.48
CA THR A 177 -11.51 14.44 12.34
C THR A 177 -10.70 13.39 13.10
N TRP A 178 -11.12 13.00 14.31
CA TRP A 178 -10.45 11.93 15.04
C TRP A 178 -10.50 10.59 14.29
N VAL A 179 -11.67 10.19 13.79
CA VAL A 179 -11.81 9.00 12.94
C VAL A 179 -10.89 9.10 11.72
N TRP A 180 -10.82 10.26 11.06
CA TRP A 180 -9.91 10.45 9.95
C TRP A 180 -8.45 10.24 10.36
N THR A 181 -7.99 10.76 11.50
CA THR A 181 -6.59 10.55 11.94
C THR A 181 -6.27 9.08 12.15
N GLN A 182 -7.23 8.29 12.67
CA GLN A 182 -7.03 6.86 12.86
C GLN A 182 -7.04 6.12 11.52
N ALA A 183 -7.97 6.44 10.61
CA ALA A 183 -8.05 5.83 9.28
C ALA A 183 -6.81 6.14 8.43
N MET A 184 -6.36 7.41 8.47
CA MET A 184 -5.26 7.92 7.66
C MET A 184 -4.00 7.08 7.82
N THR A 185 -3.65 6.74 9.06
CA THR A 185 -2.43 5.97 9.37
C THR A 185 -2.41 4.59 8.72
N MET A 186 -3.57 3.98 8.49
CA MET A 186 -3.70 2.71 7.76
C MET A 186 -3.79 2.93 6.25
N LEU A 187 -4.63 3.87 5.84
CA LEU A 187 -4.96 4.09 4.44
C LEU A 187 -3.84 4.77 3.64
N ILE A 188 -2.87 5.41 4.31
CA ILE A 188 -1.73 6.02 3.63
C ILE A 188 -0.63 5.02 3.27
N ARG A 189 -0.60 3.82 3.88
CA ARG A 189 0.45 2.81 3.67
C ARG A 189 0.72 2.49 2.19
N PRO A 190 -0.31 2.34 1.32
CA PRO A 190 -0.09 2.11 -0.10
C PRO A 190 0.83 3.13 -0.77
N VAL A 191 0.88 4.39 -0.32
CA VAL A 191 1.81 5.44 -0.82
C VAL A 191 3.25 5.00 -0.74
N PHE A 192 3.59 4.23 0.27
CA PHE A 192 4.96 3.81 0.54
C PHE A 192 5.23 2.37 0.14
N THR A 193 4.22 1.50 0.20
CA THR A 193 4.39 0.07 -0.14
C THR A 193 4.25 -0.20 -1.63
N TRP A 194 3.69 0.74 -2.41
CA TRP A 194 3.55 0.61 -3.86
C TRP A 194 4.55 1.46 -4.64
N THR A 195 5.45 2.14 -3.95
CA THR A 195 6.53 2.93 -4.51
C THR A 195 7.86 2.32 -4.09
N ASP A 196 8.94 2.67 -4.78
CA ASP A 196 10.29 2.28 -4.38
C ASP A 196 10.78 3.05 -3.12
N LEU A 197 9.89 3.70 -2.35
CA LEU A 197 10.21 4.51 -1.17
C LEU A 197 10.53 3.68 0.10
N LEU A 198 10.72 2.36 -0.02
CA LEU A 198 11.19 1.47 1.07
C LEU A 198 10.30 1.45 2.34
N GLY A 199 9.00 1.70 2.19
CA GLY A 199 8.01 1.65 3.27
C GLY A 199 7.79 3.00 3.98
N PRO A 200 6.71 3.15 4.76
CA PRO A 200 6.39 4.43 5.40
C PRO A 200 7.53 4.80 6.35
N SER A 201 8.11 5.97 6.16
CA SER A 201 8.98 6.53 7.19
C SER A 201 8.16 6.67 8.47
N TYR A 202 8.76 6.38 9.62
CA TYR A 202 8.13 6.67 10.92
C TYR A 202 7.58 8.12 10.94
N ASN A 203 8.34 9.04 10.34
CA ASN A 203 7.99 10.45 10.20
C ASN A 203 6.67 10.70 9.44
N ALA A 204 6.32 9.88 8.46
CA ALA A 204 5.09 10.04 7.69
C ALA A 204 3.83 9.75 8.49
N VAL A 205 3.92 8.91 9.53
CA VAL A 205 2.74 8.38 10.25
C VAL A 205 2.71 8.84 11.70
N ALA A 206 3.87 8.96 12.35
CA ALA A 206 4.00 9.29 13.76
C ALA A 206 3.32 10.62 14.16
N PRO A 207 3.43 11.73 13.40
CA PRO A 207 2.75 12.97 13.78
C PRO A 207 1.24 12.80 13.88
N VAL A 208 0.63 12.06 12.95
CA VAL A 208 -0.81 11.77 12.96
C VAL A 208 -1.18 10.83 14.12
N GLN A 209 -0.35 9.83 14.40
CA GLN A 209 -0.61 8.89 15.50
C GLN A 209 -0.47 9.54 16.87
N GLU A 210 0.59 10.33 17.08
CA GLU A 210 0.91 10.96 18.36
C GLU A 210 0.08 12.21 18.62
N LYS A 211 -0.23 13.00 17.58
CA LYS A 211 -0.88 14.31 17.70
C LYS A 211 -2.22 14.40 16.97
N GLY A 212 -2.77 13.29 16.47
CA GLY A 212 -4.08 13.28 15.82
C GLY A 212 -5.21 13.80 16.71
N GLU A 213 -5.10 13.65 18.03
CA GLU A 213 -6.03 14.24 19.00
C GLU A 213 -6.03 15.78 18.97
N VAL A 214 -4.87 16.41 18.75
CA VAL A 214 -4.75 17.86 18.62
C VAL A 214 -5.50 18.32 17.37
N LEU A 215 -5.32 17.60 16.26
CA LEU A 215 -6.04 17.89 15.02
C LEU A 215 -7.56 17.75 15.20
N ALA A 216 -8.02 16.75 15.95
CA ALA A 216 -9.44 16.57 16.27
C ALA A 216 -10.01 17.71 17.13
N VAL A 217 -9.26 18.17 18.14
CA VAL A 217 -9.64 19.34 18.96
C VAL A 217 -9.72 20.60 18.09
N ILE A 218 -8.76 20.82 17.18
CA ILE A 218 -8.80 21.92 16.22
C ILE A 218 -10.06 21.82 15.33
N GLY A 219 -10.39 20.61 14.86
CA GLY A 219 -11.62 20.37 14.10
C GLY A 219 -12.88 20.75 14.86
N ALA A 220 -12.96 20.39 16.15
CA ALA A 220 -14.07 20.73 17.03
C ALA A 220 -14.19 22.25 17.24
N LEU A 221 -13.10 22.91 17.63
CA LEU A 221 -13.06 24.34 17.88
C LEU A 221 -13.33 25.15 16.61
N GLY A 222 -12.74 24.74 15.49
CA GLY A 222 -12.97 25.34 14.17
C GLY A 222 -14.43 25.21 13.74
N ALA A 223 -15.05 24.04 13.92
CA ALA A 223 -16.47 23.82 13.63
C ALA A 223 -17.37 24.74 14.46
N VAL A 224 -17.11 24.87 15.76
CA VAL A 224 -17.86 25.77 16.66
C VAL A 224 -17.67 27.24 16.24
N ALA A 225 -16.44 27.67 15.99
CA ALA A 225 -16.13 29.04 15.59
C ALA A 225 -16.81 29.43 14.27
N VAL A 226 -16.71 28.58 13.25
CA VAL A 226 -17.40 28.80 11.97
C VAL A 226 -18.91 28.81 12.15
N SER A 227 -19.46 27.93 12.98
CA SER A 227 -20.90 27.92 13.27
C SER A 227 -21.35 29.21 13.95
N LEU A 228 -20.59 29.74 14.91
CA LEU A 228 -20.86 31.02 15.55
C LEU A 228 -20.82 32.19 14.54
N ILE A 229 -19.85 32.19 13.62
CA ILE A 229 -19.77 33.17 12.54
C ILE A 229 -21.03 33.11 11.67
N HIS A 230 -21.47 31.90 11.27
CA HIS A 230 -22.68 31.74 10.47
C HIS A 230 -23.93 32.20 11.23
N LEU A 231 -24.09 31.81 12.50
CA LEU A 231 -25.22 32.23 13.33
C LEU A 231 -25.26 33.76 13.53
N ARG A 232 -24.09 34.42 13.57
CA ARG A 232 -23.98 35.87 13.78
C ARG A 232 -24.20 36.67 12.50
N PHE A 233 -23.59 36.27 11.39
CA PHE A 233 -23.53 37.08 10.16
C PHE A 233 -24.49 36.63 9.06
N ALA A 234 -25.09 35.44 9.21
CA ALA A 234 -26.01 34.86 8.24
C ALA A 234 -27.34 34.35 8.87
N PRO A 235 -27.98 35.10 9.79
CA PRO A 235 -29.29 34.70 10.31
C PRO A 235 -30.32 34.73 9.16
N GLY A 236 -30.95 33.58 8.87
CA GLY A 236 -31.95 33.46 7.81
C GLY A 236 -31.44 32.92 6.48
N TRP A 237 -30.22 32.35 6.43
CA TRP A 237 -29.85 31.45 5.33
C TRP A 237 -30.61 30.14 5.52
N GLY A 238 -31.91 30.16 5.23
CA GLY A 238 -32.76 28.97 5.19
C GLY A 238 -32.13 28.01 4.20
N LEU A 239 -31.35 27.07 4.74
CA LEU A 239 -30.74 26.03 3.96
C LEU A 239 -31.91 25.15 3.55
N PRO A 240 -32.12 24.91 2.25
CA PRO A 240 -33.19 24.03 1.83
C PRO A 240 -32.97 22.72 2.59
N LEU A 241 -33.95 22.36 3.42
CA LEU A 241 -33.94 21.09 4.12
C LEU A 241 -33.72 20.04 3.05
N PHE A 242 -32.58 19.36 3.13
CA PHE A 242 -32.33 18.21 2.26
C PHE A 242 -33.52 17.28 2.46
N SER A 243 -34.38 17.15 1.45
CA SER A 243 -35.39 16.10 1.48
C SER A 243 -34.61 14.80 1.35
N PRO A 244 -34.59 13.94 2.39
CA PRO A 244 -33.86 12.68 2.32
C PRO A 244 -34.39 11.77 1.22
N SER A 245 -35.57 12.06 0.67
CA SER A 245 -36.34 11.24 -0.28
C SER A 245 -35.81 11.18 -1.72
N GLU A 246 -34.77 11.94 -2.09
CA GLU A 246 -34.10 11.77 -3.40
C GLU A 246 -32.89 10.81 -3.32
N THR A 247 -32.91 9.88 -2.36
CA THR A 247 -32.02 8.72 -2.30
C THR A 247 -32.24 7.81 -3.52
N ARG A 248 -31.49 8.10 -4.58
CA ARG A 248 -31.47 7.28 -5.79
C ARG A 248 -31.12 5.83 -5.46
N ARG A 249 -31.93 4.89 -5.94
CA ARG A 249 -31.65 3.45 -5.91
C ARG A 249 -30.22 3.19 -6.38
N ARG A 250 -29.42 2.50 -5.56
CA ARG A 250 -28.09 2.07 -5.96
C ARG A 250 -28.24 1.03 -7.07
N PRO A 251 -27.63 1.21 -8.25
CA PRO A 251 -27.57 0.13 -9.22
C PRO A 251 -26.79 -1.04 -8.60
N LEU A 252 -27.34 -2.25 -8.64
CA LEU A 252 -26.71 -3.46 -8.10
C LEU A 252 -25.27 -3.66 -8.59
N GLY A 253 -24.95 -3.19 -9.80
CA GLY A 253 -23.61 -3.25 -10.40
C GLY A 253 -22.51 -2.49 -9.66
N LEU A 254 -22.82 -1.67 -8.66
CA LEU A 254 -21.82 -0.97 -7.84
C LEU A 254 -21.32 -1.78 -6.64
N VAL A 255 -21.96 -2.90 -6.30
CA VAL A 255 -21.49 -3.76 -5.20
C VAL A 255 -20.07 -4.30 -5.47
N PRO A 256 -19.74 -4.86 -6.66
CA PRO A 256 -18.38 -5.29 -6.97
C PRO A 256 -17.36 -4.15 -6.86
N VAL A 257 -17.72 -2.94 -7.30
CA VAL A 257 -16.84 -1.76 -7.20
C VAL A 257 -16.56 -1.41 -5.75
N ALA A 258 -17.57 -1.44 -4.88
CA ALA A 258 -17.40 -1.18 -3.46
C ALA A 258 -16.51 -2.24 -2.78
N VAL A 259 -16.66 -3.51 -3.16
CA VAL A 259 -15.83 -4.61 -2.64
C VAL A 259 -14.39 -4.45 -3.09
N VAL A 260 -14.16 -4.23 -4.39
CA VAL A 260 -12.82 -4.00 -4.95
C VAL A 260 -12.18 -2.79 -4.29
N LEU A 261 -12.90 -1.67 -4.17
CA LEU A 261 -12.39 -0.47 -3.52
C LEU A 261 -12.07 -0.72 -2.04
N THR A 262 -12.92 -1.46 -1.32
CA THR A 262 -12.68 -1.80 0.10
C THR A 262 -11.40 -2.62 0.23
N VAL A 263 -11.28 -3.72 -0.51
CA VAL A 263 -10.07 -4.55 -0.52
C VAL A 263 -8.84 -3.72 -0.91
N PHE A 264 -8.98 -2.89 -1.93
CA PHE A 264 -7.90 -2.03 -2.44
C PHE A 264 -7.41 -1.03 -1.38
N LEU A 265 -8.34 -0.37 -0.68
CA LEU A 265 -8.03 0.52 0.44
C LEU A 265 -7.30 -0.19 1.59
N PHE A 266 -7.53 -1.50 1.74
CA PHE A 266 -6.94 -2.33 2.76
C PHE A 266 -5.76 -3.17 2.29
N ALA A 267 -5.32 -3.03 1.04
CA ALA A 267 -4.22 -3.83 0.49
C ALA A 267 -2.94 -3.71 1.34
N GLY A 268 -2.69 -2.55 1.97
CA GLY A 268 -1.54 -2.35 2.86
C GLY A 268 -1.61 -3.08 4.21
N VAL A 269 -2.70 -3.78 4.54
CA VAL A 269 -2.83 -4.65 5.73
C VAL A 269 -3.11 -6.11 5.37
N ILE A 270 -3.25 -6.44 4.09
CA ILE A 270 -3.48 -7.81 3.60
C ILE A 270 -2.11 -8.47 3.46
N THR A 271 -1.81 -9.44 4.31
CA THR A 271 -0.54 -10.20 4.26
C THR A 271 -0.70 -11.58 3.65
N THR A 272 -1.91 -12.13 3.71
CA THR A 272 -2.22 -13.48 3.22
C THR A 272 -3.46 -13.49 2.33
N ILE A 273 -3.60 -14.55 1.52
CA ILE A 273 -4.84 -14.80 0.75
C ILE A 273 -6.05 -14.92 1.69
N LEU A 274 -5.86 -15.45 2.90
CA LEU A 274 -6.92 -15.54 3.89
C LEU A 274 -7.45 -14.15 4.29
N ASP A 275 -6.56 -13.18 4.52
CA ASP A 275 -6.94 -11.80 4.87
C ASP A 275 -7.83 -11.18 3.77
N LEU A 276 -7.43 -11.36 2.51
CA LEU A 276 -8.17 -10.93 1.33
C LEU A 276 -9.58 -11.55 1.28
N LEU A 277 -9.67 -12.87 1.49
CA LEU A 277 -10.94 -13.60 1.47
C LEU A 277 -11.87 -13.13 2.61
N ILE A 278 -11.34 -12.88 3.81
CA ILE A 278 -12.10 -12.37 4.95
C ILE A 278 -12.68 -10.98 4.64
N LEU A 279 -11.86 -10.04 4.15
CA LEU A 279 -12.34 -8.69 3.82
C LEU A 279 -13.34 -8.67 2.67
N ALA A 280 -13.08 -9.45 1.61
CA ALA A 280 -13.98 -9.54 0.48
C ALA A 280 -15.33 -10.16 0.89
N ALA A 281 -15.31 -11.24 1.68
CA ALA A 281 -16.52 -11.84 2.24
C ALA A 281 -17.28 -10.85 3.13
N ALA A 282 -16.58 -10.12 4.01
CA ALA A 282 -17.18 -9.12 4.87
C ALA A 282 -17.82 -7.98 4.06
N ALA A 283 -17.15 -7.42 3.05
CA ALA A 283 -17.68 -6.35 2.23
C ALA A 283 -18.97 -6.74 1.47
N ILE A 284 -19.12 -8.02 1.11
CA ILE A 284 -20.30 -8.57 0.44
C ILE A 284 -21.41 -8.88 1.44
N LEU A 285 -21.06 -9.56 2.53
CA LEU A 285 -22.02 -10.07 3.51
C LEU A 285 -22.45 -8.99 4.52
N ALA A 286 -21.70 -7.90 4.68
CA ALA A 286 -21.98 -6.88 5.70
C ALA A 286 -23.38 -6.30 5.57
N ARG A 287 -23.80 -5.94 4.35
CA ARG A 287 -25.13 -5.37 4.13
C ARG A 287 -26.28 -6.38 4.36
N PRO A 288 -26.31 -7.57 3.75
CA PRO A 288 -27.38 -8.53 4.01
C PRO A 288 -27.40 -8.99 5.47
N ALA A 289 -26.23 -9.15 6.11
CA ALA A 289 -26.14 -9.49 7.53
C ALA A 289 -26.72 -8.36 8.41
N ALA A 290 -26.33 -7.11 8.13
CA ALA A 290 -26.85 -5.93 8.81
C ALA A 290 -28.37 -5.79 8.68
N LEU A 291 -28.93 -5.91 7.47
CA LEU A 291 -30.37 -5.83 7.23
C LEU A 291 -31.14 -6.97 7.92
N ARG A 292 -30.56 -8.17 7.98
CA ARG A 292 -31.16 -9.29 8.73
C ARG A 292 -31.14 -9.00 10.23
N LEU A 293 -30.02 -8.50 10.76
CA LEU A 293 -29.86 -8.18 12.17
C LEU A 293 -30.81 -7.04 12.60
N ARG A 294 -30.95 -5.99 11.77
CA ARG A 294 -31.89 -4.88 12.01
C ARG A 294 -33.34 -5.35 12.09
N ARG A 295 -33.75 -6.23 11.16
CA ARG A 295 -35.09 -6.85 11.16
C ARG A 295 -35.36 -7.67 12.42
N ILE A 296 -34.38 -8.50 12.83
CA ILE A 296 -34.49 -9.30 14.07
C ILE A 296 -34.59 -8.38 15.29
N ALA A 297 -33.76 -7.33 15.35
CA ALA A 297 -33.74 -6.38 16.46
C ALA A 297 -34.90 -5.36 16.44
N LYS A 298 -35.68 -5.30 15.34
CA LYS A 298 -36.69 -4.25 15.08
C LYS A 298 -36.12 -2.83 15.22
N ALA A 299 -34.86 -2.65 14.83
CA ALA A 299 -34.09 -1.42 15.08
C ALA A 299 -34.43 -0.27 14.10
N ASP A 300 -35.06 -0.57 12.97
CA ASP A 300 -35.29 0.39 11.87
C ASP A 300 -35.98 1.67 12.35
N ARG A 301 -37.14 1.52 12.99
CA ARG A 301 -37.93 2.65 13.54
C ARG A 301 -37.18 3.52 14.53
N TRP A 302 -36.20 2.97 15.23
CA TRP A 302 -35.40 3.71 16.20
C TRP A 302 -34.22 4.41 15.52
N LEU A 303 -33.51 3.71 14.63
CA LEU A 303 -32.37 4.26 13.89
C LEU A 303 -32.76 5.40 12.95
N GLU A 304 -33.94 5.34 12.33
CA GLU A 304 -34.49 6.41 11.47
C GLU A 304 -34.62 7.76 12.21
N ARG A 305 -34.86 7.74 13.53
CA ARG A 305 -35.00 8.95 14.34
C ARG A 305 -33.67 9.59 14.71
N ILE A 306 -32.58 8.86 14.59
CA ILE A 306 -31.26 9.29 15.02
C ILE A 306 -30.57 10.00 13.84
N PRO A 307 -30.05 11.22 14.02
CA PRO A 307 -29.28 11.89 12.99
C PRO A 307 -28.12 11.01 12.49
N TRP A 308 -27.86 11.05 11.19
CA TRP A 308 -26.87 10.18 10.55
C TRP A 308 -25.48 10.28 11.21
N VAL A 309 -25.03 11.49 11.60
CA VAL A 309 -23.73 11.66 12.27
C VAL A 309 -23.69 10.99 13.65
N VAL A 310 -24.81 11.00 14.38
CA VAL A 310 -24.89 10.29 15.67
C VAL A 310 -24.86 8.78 15.43
N ARG A 311 -25.58 8.28 14.41
CA ARG A 311 -25.48 6.87 14.00
C ARG A 311 -24.05 6.49 13.62
N PHE A 312 -23.34 7.36 12.89
CA PHE A 312 -21.95 7.14 12.52
C PHE A 312 -21.02 7.07 13.73
N GLY A 313 -21.16 8.00 14.68
CA GLY A 313 -20.40 7.99 15.93
C GLY A 313 -20.65 6.74 16.77
N VAL A 314 -21.91 6.32 16.89
CA VAL A 314 -22.29 5.08 17.59
C VAL A 314 -21.74 3.84 16.86
N ALA A 315 -21.81 3.80 15.53
CA ALA A 315 -21.26 2.72 14.73
C ALA A 315 -19.74 2.60 14.92
N PHE A 316 -19.03 3.73 14.84
CA PHE A 316 -17.59 3.78 15.09
C PHE A 316 -17.25 3.29 16.50
N GLY A 317 -17.92 3.83 17.53
CA GLY A 317 -17.69 3.45 18.93
C GLY A 317 -17.95 1.96 19.17
N SER A 318 -19.04 1.44 18.60
CA SER A 318 -19.39 0.02 18.69
C SER A 318 -18.37 -0.87 17.99
N ALA A 319 -17.97 -0.51 16.76
CA ALA A 319 -16.95 -1.23 16.01
C ALA A 319 -15.62 -1.25 16.75
N PHE A 320 -15.22 -0.11 17.34
CA PHE A 320 -14.00 0.00 18.15
C PHE A 320 -14.05 -0.89 19.40
N VAL A 321 -15.16 -0.87 20.15
CA VAL A 321 -15.34 -1.71 21.34
C VAL A 321 -15.31 -3.19 20.97
N VAL A 322 -16.02 -3.59 19.92
CA VAL A 322 -16.01 -4.99 19.47
C VAL A 322 -14.61 -5.42 18.99
N ALA A 323 -13.93 -4.58 18.22
CA ALA A 323 -12.56 -4.86 17.78
C ALA A 323 -11.60 -5.02 18.97
N SER A 324 -11.64 -4.10 19.93
CA SER A 324 -10.69 -4.06 21.04
C SER A 324 -10.96 -5.08 22.16
N VAL A 325 -12.23 -5.34 22.46
CA VAL A 325 -12.63 -6.21 23.58
C VAL A 325 -12.85 -7.65 23.13
N ILE A 326 -13.28 -7.87 21.89
CA ILE A 326 -13.65 -9.19 21.39
C ILE A 326 -12.62 -9.70 20.38
N VAL A 327 -12.43 -8.99 19.26
CA VAL A 327 -11.62 -9.52 18.16
C VAL A 327 -10.15 -9.65 18.55
N VAL A 328 -9.55 -8.58 19.05
CA VAL A 328 -8.11 -8.55 19.30
C VAL A 328 -7.67 -9.52 20.43
N PRO A 329 -8.44 -9.68 21.52
CA PRO A 329 -8.10 -10.69 22.55
C PRO A 329 -8.37 -12.14 22.12
N LEU A 330 -9.41 -12.39 21.32
CA LEU A 330 -9.76 -13.76 20.90
C LEU A 330 -8.86 -14.30 19.78
N PHE A 331 -8.32 -13.39 18.96
CA PHE A 331 -7.41 -13.72 17.88
C PHE A 331 -6.07 -13.04 18.16
N PRO A 332 -5.28 -13.52 19.14
CA PRO A 332 -3.90 -13.07 19.28
C PRO A 332 -3.12 -13.42 18.01
N VAL A 333 -1.98 -12.77 17.79
CA VAL A 333 -1.12 -13.03 16.63
C VAL A 333 -0.70 -14.51 16.66
N GLN A 334 -1.36 -15.35 15.86
CA GLN A 334 -1.15 -16.78 15.77
C GLN A 334 -1.33 -17.19 14.30
N GLY A 335 -0.32 -17.83 13.71
CA GLY A 335 -0.47 -18.50 12.41
C GLY A 335 -0.26 -17.63 11.16
N GLY A 336 0.92 -17.04 10.99
CA GLY A 336 1.42 -16.57 9.69
C GLY A 336 0.81 -15.29 9.10
N SER A 337 -0.23 -14.72 9.72
CA SER A 337 -0.75 -13.37 9.38
C SER A 337 -0.70 -12.47 10.62
N GLU A 338 0.29 -11.58 10.67
CA GLU A 338 0.45 -10.64 11.79
C GLU A 338 -0.69 -9.61 11.87
N PHE A 339 -1.36 -9.37 10.75
CA PHE A 339 -2.44 -8.40 10.61
C PHE A 339 -3.84 -9.03 10.67
N LEU A 340 -3.96 -10.35 10.82
CA LEU A 340 -5.24 -11.06 10.92
C LEU A 340 -6.23 -10.42 11.93
N PRO A 341 -5.82 -10.00 13.14
CA PRO A 341 -6.74 -9.41 14.11
C PRO A 341 -7.28 -8.05 13.64
N ILE A 342 -6.47 -7.31 12.88
CA ILE A 342 -6.85 -6.02 12.27
C ILE A 342 -7.83 -6.27 11.14
N VAL A 343 -7.56 -7.26 10.29
CA VAL A 343 -8.44 -7.67 9.19
C VAL A 343 -9.80 -8.13 9.71
N LEU A 344 -9.83 -8.95 10.75
CA LEU A 344 -11.07 -9.37 11.41
C LEU A 344 -11.82 -8.18 12.04
N ALA A 345 -11.10 -7.24 12.66
CA ALA A 345 -11.68 -6.04 13.23
C ALA A 345 -12.34 -5.17 12.14
N GLN A 346 -11.70 -5.02 10.98
CA GLN A 346 -12.26 -4.31 9.82
C GLN A 346 -13.49 -5.03 9.27
N ALA A 347 -13.43 -6.35 9.12
CA ALA A 347 -14.56 -7.16 8.66
C ALA A 347 -15.78 -6.97 9.56
N VAL A 348 -15.60 -7.02 10.88
CA VAL A 348 -16.67 -6.78 11.85
C VAL A 348 -17.15 -5.33 11.82
N ALA A 349 -16.23 -4.37 11.71
CA ALA A 349 -16.59 -2.95 11.60
C ALA A 349 -17.48 -2.67 10.38
N LEU A 350 -17.19 -3.28 9.22
CA LEU A 350 -18.05 -3.15 8.02
C LEU A 350 -19.50 -3.59 8.30
N ILE A 351 -19.69 -4.70 9.01
CA ILE A 351 -21.03 -5.19 9.40
C ILE A 351 -21.70 -4.20 10.35
N VAL A 352 -20.98 -3.71 11.37
CA VAL A 352 -21.49 -2.73 12.34
C VAL A 352 -21.90 -1.43 11.64
N TYR A 353 -21.08 -0.93 10.73
CA TYR A 353 -21.40 0.27 9.96
C TYR A 353 -22.63 0.08 9.07
N GLU A 354 -22.74 -1.04 8.35
CA GLU A 354 -23.95 -1.34 7.58
C GLU A 354 -25.19 -1.44 8.47
N PHE A 355 -25.06 -1.97 9.70
CA PHE A 355 -26.17 -2.04 10.66
C PHE A 355 -26.69 -0.66 11.06
N PHE A 356 -25.80 0.29 11.35
CA PHE A 356 -26.21 1.63 11.77
C PHE A 356 -26.51 2.58 10.60
N LEU A 357 -25.86 2.41 9.45
CA LEU A 357 -25.84 3.42 8.37
C LEU A 357 -26.55 3.01 7.08
N ALA A 358 -26.98 1.75 6.93
CA ALA A 358 -27.77 1.38 5.76
C ALA A 358 -29.07 2.20 5.70
N ASP A 359 -29.38 2.77 4.55
CA ASP A 359 -30.67 3.42 4.31
C ASP A 359 -31.73 2.33 3.99
N ASP A 360 -32.96 2.51 4.47
CA ASP A 360 -34.07 1.54 4.36
C ASP A 360 -34.70 1.48 2.95
N ASP A 361 -34.30 2.37 2.04
CA ASP A 361 -34.91 2.58 0.73
C ASP A 361 -34.64 1.49 -0.32
N GLU A 362 -34.11 0.32 0.06
CA GLU A 362 -34.06 -0.77 -0.91
C GLU A 362 -35.44 -1.43 -1.04
N PRO A 363 -36.04 -1.41 -2.25
CA PRO A 363 -37.24 -2.19 -2.49
C PRO A 363 -36.88 -3.62 -2.14
N GLU A 364 -37.77 -4.26 -1.38
CA GLU A 364 -37.83 -5.69 -1.14
C GLU A 364 -37.59 -6.42 -2.46
N ALA A 365 -36.31 -6.64 -2.78
CA ALA A 365 -35.90 -7.32 -3.98
C ALA A 365 -36.31 -8.75 -3.71
N GLN A 366 -37.53 -9.06 -4.16
CA GLN A 366 -38.12 -10.38 -4.26
C GLN A 366 -36.98 -11.38 -4.41
N SER A 367 -36.78 -12.19 -3.38
CA SER A 367 -36.19 -13.53 -3.25
C SER A 367 -35.57 -14.23 -4.49
N ALA A 368 -35.05 -13.50 -5.47
CA ALA A 368 -34.62 -13.99 -6.75
C ALA A 368 -33.15 -14.38 -6.61
N ASP A 369 -32.92 -15.61 -6.16
CA ASP A 369 -31.75 -16.45 -6.46
C ASP A 369 -30.38 -15.72 -6.54
N VAL A 370 -30.16 -14.76 -5.65
CA VAL A 370 -28.97 -13.88 -5.60
C VAL A 370 -27.70 -14.70 -5.32
N THR A 371 -27.85 -15.91 -4.80
CA THR A 371 -26.78 -16.86 -4.49
C THR A 371 -25.96 -17.27 -5.73
N GLY A 372 -26.55 -17.34 -6.92
CA GLY A 372 -25.82 -17.84 -8.11
C GLY A 372 -24.92 -16.80 -8.77
N THR A 373 -25.48 -15.63 -9.10
CA THR A 373 -24.79 -14.58 -9.87
C THR A 373 -23.84 -13.73 -9.03
N ALA A 374 -24.15 -13.49 -7.74
CA ALA A 374 -23.24 -12.78 -6.86
C ALA A 374 -21.98 -13.60 -6.55
N VAL A 375 -22.10 -14.92 -6.41
CA VAL A 375 -20.95 -15.83 -6.18
C VAL A 375 -20.07 -15.96 -7.43
N GLY A 376 -20.66 -16.01 -8.62
CA GLY A 376 -19.91 -16.03 -9.88
C GLY A 376 -19.09 -14.76 -10.13
N LEU A 377 -19.70 -13.58 -9.92
CA LEU A 377 -18.98 -12.30 -10.02
C LEU A 377 -17.97 -12.09 -8.88
N PHE A 378 -18.24 -12.65 -7.70
CA PHE A 378 -17.32 -12.67 -6.56
C PHE A 378 -16.07 -13.47 -6.87
N LEU A 379 -16.19 -14.70 -7.38
CA LEU A 379 -15.03 -15.52 -7.73
C LEU A 379 -14.21 -14.85 -8.82
N ILE A 380 -14.84 -14.32 -9.87
CA ILE A 380 -14.12 -13.62 -10.95
C ILE A 380 -13.44 -12.36 -10.42
N GLY A 381 -14.11 -11.57 -9.58
CA GLY A 381 -13.55 -10.33 -9.02
C GLY A 381 -12.42 -10.57 -8.01
N VAL A 382 -12.59 -11.53 -7.10
CA VAL A 382 -11.57 -11.89 -6.09
C VAL A 382 -10.38 -12.59 -6.73
N ILE A 383 -10.59 -13.47 -7.70
CA ILE A 383 -9.47 -14.09 -8.43
C ILE A 383 -8.76 -13.04 -9.28
N SER A 384 -9.47 -12.14 -9.97
CA SER A 384 -8.83 -11.06 -10.75
C SER A 384 -8.05 -10.08 -9.85
N LEU A 385 -8.54 -9.82 -8.63
CA LEU A 385 -7.88 -8.94 -7.66
C LEU A 385 -6.73 -9.64 -6.94
N ALA A 386 -6.86 -10.93 -6.60
CA ALA A 386 -5.79 -11.76 -6.07
C ALA A 386 -4.64 -11.96 -7.07
N LEU A 387 -4.95 -11.99 -8.38
CA LEU A 387 -3.97 -12.06 -9.46
C LEU A 387 -3.29 -10.70 -9.74
N LEU A 388 -3.96 -9.57 -9.45
CA LEU A 388 -3.32 -8.24 -9.43
C LEU A 388 -2.52 -7.98 -8.14
N LEU A 389 -2.82 -8.72 -7.08
CA LEU A 389 -2.22 -8.63 -5.73
C LEU A 389 -1.32 -9.84 -5.41
N VAL A 390 -0.73 -10.51 -6.41
CA VAL A 390 0.33 -11.49 -6.17
C VAL A 390 1.35 -10.82 -5.24
N PRO A 391 1.71 -11.45 -4.11
CA PRO A 391 2.37 -10.75 -3.03
C PRO A 391 3.72 -10.23 -3.53
N LEU A 392 3.82 -8.90 -3.65
CA LEU A 392 5.04 -8.30 -3.17
C LEU A 392 5.01 -8.63 -1.67
N PRO A 393 5.88 -9.52 -1.16
CA PRO A 393 6.00 -9.68 0.28
C PRO A 393 6.09 -8.28 0.86
N ALA A 394 5.44 -8.04 1.99
CA ALA A 394 5.53 -6.78 2.72
C ALA A 394 7.01 -6.57 3.11
N ALA A 395 7.80 -6.06 2.17
CA ALA A 395 9.17 -5.60 2.36
C ALA A 395 9.02 -4.20 2.96
N ALA A 396 8.91 -4.13 4.28
CA ALA A 396 8.74 -2.87 4.98
C ALA A 396 9.46 -2.90 6.32
N ASP A 397 10.78 -2.72 6.33
CA ASP A 397 11.63 -2.68 7.53
C ASP A 397 11.38 -1.48 8.48
N ASN A 398 10.30 -0.70 8.27
CA ASN A 398 9.95 0.52 9.04
C ASN A 398 8.56 0.50 9.67
N CYS A 399 7.86 -0.63 9.58
CA CYS A 399 6.54 -0.89 10.16
C CYS A 399 6.15 -2.36 9.82
N SER A 400 7.15 -3.26 9.79
CA SER A 400 7.05 -4.61 9.24
C SER A 400 6.08 -5.44 10.06
N SER A 401 6.12 -5.23 11.38
CA SER A 401 5.27 -5.93 12.32
C SER A 401 4.14 -5.06 12.86
N ARG A 402 3.08 -5.74 13.33
CA ARG A 402 2.01 -5.07 14.07
C ARG A 402 2.56 -4.29 15.26
N THR A 403 3.56 -4.82 15.95
CA THR A 403 4.16 -4.21 17.15
C THR A 403 4.95 -2.94 16.87
N ASP A 404 5.53 -2.83 15.68
CA ASP A 404 6.28 -1.62 15.28
C ASP A 404 5.34 -0.46 14.98
N CYS A 405 4.23 -0.72 14.27
CA CYS A 405 3.26 0.34 13.93
C CYS A 405 2.28 0.67 15.07
N TYR A 406 1.98 -0.33 15.90
CA TYR A 406 0.95 -0.24 16.93
C TYR A 406 1.51 -0.83 18.24
N PRO A 407 2.09 0.01 19.12
CA PRO A 407 2.70 -0.45 20.36
C PRO A 407 1.69 -1.10 21.33
N SER A 408 0.39 -1.01 21.01
CA SER A 408 -0.64 -1.77 21.71
C SER A 408 -1.76 -2.25 20.76
N PRO A 409 -2.55 -3.25 21.17
CA PRO A 409 -3.77 -3.69 20.47
C PRO A 409 -4.80 -2.57 20.19
N TRP A 410 -4.79 -1.49 20.97
CA TRP A 410 -5.84 -0.48 20.95
C TRP A 410 -5.78 0.46 19.73
N PRO A 411 -4.64 1.06 19.35
CA PRO A 411 -4.49 1.80 18.09
C PRO A 411 -4.87 1.00 16.85
N ALA A 412 -4.50 -0.29 16.80
CA ALA A 412 -4.82 -1.18 15.69
C ALA A 412 -6.35 -1.36 15.51
N ALA A 413 -7.07 -1.60 16.61
CA ALA A 413 -8.53 -1.66 16.62
C ALA A 413 -9.18 -0.32 16.20
N ARG A 414 -8.59 0.83 16.61
CA ARG A 414 -9.07 2.17 16.22
C ARG A 414 -8.93 2.42 14.72
N GLY A 415 -7.76 2.15 14.17
CA GLY A 415 -7.51 2.31 12.73
C GLY A 415 -8.42 1.41 11.89
N ALA A 416 -8.62 0.16 12.32
CA ALA A 416 -9.52 -0.78 11.67
C ALA A 416 -10.98 -0.27 11.60
N ALA A 417 -11.53 0.16 12.74
CA ALA A 417 -12.86 0.73 12.79
C ALA A 417 -12.95 2.00 11.93
N ALA A 418 -11.95 2.88 12.00
CA ALA A 418 -11.96 4.14 11.28
C ALA A 418 -11.92 3.96 9.76
N ALA A 419 -11.07 3.06 9.28
CA ALA A 419 -10.93 2.79 7.87
C ALA A 419 -12.16 2.08 7.29
N ALA A 420 -12.84 1.23 8.06
CA ALA A 420 -14.14 0.68 7.66
C ALA A 420 -15.23 1.77 7.57
N GLY A 421 -15.19 2.76 8.45
CA GLY A 421 -16.04 3.95 8.34
C GLY A 421 -15.75 4.74 7.06
N ALA A 422 -14.48 4.95 6.73
CA ALA A 422 -14.04 5.65 5.53
C ALA A 422 -14.45 4.93 4.22
N SER A 423 -14.34 3.60 4.14
CA SER A 423 -14.79 2.83 2.96
C SER A 423 -16.31 2.90 2.78
N MET A 424 -17.07 2.94 3.87
CA MET A 424 -18.52 3.10 3.84
C MET A 424 -18.97 4.49 3.35
N PHE A 425 -18.17 5.54 3.59
CA PHE A 425 -18.39 6.85 2.98
C PHE A 425 -18.30 6.81 1.44
N MET A 426 -17.38 6.02 0.88
CA MET A 426 -17.19 5.91 -0.58
C MET A 426 -18.37 5.26 -1.30
N LYS A 427 -19.07 4.35 -0.61
CA LYS A 427 -20.18 3.56 -1.16
C LYS A 427 -21.40 4.42 -1.55
N LYS A 428 -21.46 5.71 -1.18
CA LYS A 428 -22.62 6.59 -1.40
C LYS A 428 -22.58 7.45 -2.68
N LYS A 429 -21.55 7.41 -3.56
CA LYS A 429 -21.43 8.32 -4.74
C LYS A 429 -21.48 7.66 -6.15
N ASN A 430 -22.06 8.38 -7.13
CA ASN A 430 -22.55 7.97 -8.48
C ASN A 430 -21.48 7.73 -9.59
N THR A 431 -21.82 6.90 -10.59
CA THR A 431 -21.05 6.56 -11.83
C THR A 431 -21.49 7.31 -13.12
N PRO A 432 -20.57 7.61 -14.07
CA PRO A 432 -20.83 7.94 -15.50
C PRO A 432 -20.60 6.74 -16.48
N PRO A 433 -20.95 6.83 -17.79
CA PRO A 433 -21.03 5.69 -18.72
C PRO A 433 -19.73 5.35 -19.50
N ASP A 434 -19.53 4.06 -19.79
CA ASP A 434 -18.30 3.41 -20.28
C ASP A 434 -18.07 3.38 -21.81
N LYS A 435 -16.81 3.18 -22.25
CA LYS A 435 -16.37 2.92 -23.64
C LYS A 435 -15.35 1.76 -23.76
N PRO A 436 -15.23 1.08 -24.93
CA PRO A 436 -14.79 -0.33 -25.04
C PRO A 436 -13.33 -0.71 -25.44
N PRO A 437 -12.32 0.16 -25.67
CA PRO A 437 -11.07 -0.29 -26.29
C PRO A 437 -10.06 -1.00 -25.37
N ILE A 438 -10.30 -1.09 -24.06
CA ILE A 438 -9.35 -1.63 -23.05
C ILE A 438 -9.19 -3.17 -23.11
N LYS A 439 -10.11 -3.89 -23.76
CA LYS A 439 -10.14 -5.36 -23.76
C LYS A 439 -8.96 -6.01 -24.52
N LYS A 440 -8.48 -5.39 -25.61
CA LYS A 440 -7.46 -5.99 -26.48
C LYS A 440 -6.02 -5.92 -25.95
N ALA A 441 -5.74 -5.02 -25.00
CA ALA A 441 -4.42 -4.94 -24.35
C ALA A 441 -4.27 -5.94 -23.19
N ARG A 442 -5.40 -6.34 -22.57
CA ARG A 442 -5.46 -7.30 -21.47
C ARG A 442 -5.14 -8.73 -21.94
N ASP A 443 -5.74 -9.13 -23.05
CA ASP A 443 -5.60 -10.48 -23.61
C ASP A 443 -4.15 -10.82 -24.05
N ALA A 444 -3.29 -9.82 -24.32
CA ALA A 444 -1.87 -10.01 -24.67
C ALA A 444 -0.94 -10.14 -23.45
N THR A 445 -1.38 -9.65 -22.29
CA THR A 445 -0.61 -9.68 -21.02
C THR A 445 -0.91 -10.97 -20.24
N ASP A 446 -2.14 -11.47 -20.36
CA ASP A 446 -2.62 -12.72 -19.76
C ASP A 446 -1.87 -13.97 -20.24
N ALA A 447 -1.32 -13.94 -21.47
CA ALA A 447 -0.55 -15.04 -22.06
C ALA A 447 0.88 -15.18 -21.48
N LEU A 448 1.44 -14.10 -20.93
CA LEU A 448 2.80 -14.08 -20.35
C LEU A 448 2.80 -14.47 -18.86
N ALA A 449 1.74 -14.14 -18.13
CA ALA A 449 1.61 -14.41 -16.68
C ALA A 449 1.30 -15.89 -16.35
N PHE A 450 0.68 -16.62 -17.29
CA PHE A 450 0.30 -18.03 -17.10
C PHE A 450 1.51 -18.99 -16.97
N ALA A 451 2.69 -18.59 -17.44
CA ALA A 451 3.84 -19.49 -17.58
C ALA A 451 4.73 -19.66 -16.31
N GLY A 452 4.49 -18.90 -15.23
CA GLY A 452 5.44 -18.77 -14.11
C GLY A 452 4.98 -19.22 -12.72
N GLY A 453 3.72 -19.57 -12.50
CA GLY A 453 3.19 -19.75 -11.14
C GLY A 453 2.62 -21.14 -10.87
N LYS A 454 3.47 -22.11 -10.48
CA LYS A 454 3.17 -23.31 -9.66
C LYS A 454 4.35 -24.29 -9.70
N VAL A 455 5.35 -24.14 -8.83
CA VAL A 455 6.31 -25.23 -8.54
C VAL A 455 6.77 -25.15 -7.08
N THR A 456 6.48 -26.18 -6.29
CA THR A 456 7.03 -26.42 -4.95
C THR A 456 7.50 -27.88 -4.85
N VAL A 457 8.70 -28.18 -5.36
CA VAL A 457 9.38 -29.47 -5.19
C VAL A 457 10.90 -29.28 -5.20
N PRO A 458 11.74 -30.06 -4.50
CA PRO A 458 13.18 -30.09 -4.76
C PRO A 458 13.62 -31.45 -5.33
N SER A 459 14.26 -31.43 -6.50
CA SER A 459 15.30 -32.37 -6.95
C SER A 459 16.68 -31.76 -6.66
N ILE A 460 17.81 -32.48 -6.70
CA ILE A 460 19.15 -31.86 -6.55
C ILE A 460 19.33 -30.62 -7.47
N PRO A 461 18.94 -30.66 -8.77
CA PRO A 461 18.97 -29.47 -9.63
C PRO A 461 18.03 -28.34 -9.20
N MET A 462 16.90 -28.65 -8.56
CA MET A 462 15.92 -27.66 -8.09
C MET A 462 16.22 -27.14 -6.67
N MET A 463 16.89 -27.93 -5.83
CA MET A 463 17.52 -27.47 -4.60
C MET A 463 18.61 -26.47 -4.96
N LEU A 464 19.45 -26.79 -5.96
CA LEU A 464 20.42 -25.86 -6.51
C LEU A 464 19.72 -24.62 -7.07
N ALA A 465 18.73 -24.76 -7.97
CA ALA A 465 18.04 -23.62 -8.58
C ALA A 465 17.30 -22.72 -7.57
N ASN A 466 16.54 -23.29 -6.64
CA ASN A 466 15.84 -22.53 -5.59
C ASN A 466 16.82 -21.87 -4.64
N ARG A 467 17.99 -22.47 -4.41
CA ARG A 467 19.02 -21.89 -3.56
C ARG A 467 19.83 -20.82 -4.29
N LEU A 468 20.11 -20.98 -5.57
CA LEU A 468 20.71 -19.94 -6.43
C LEU A 468 19.78 -18.74 -6.55
N LEU A 469 18.46 -18.96 -6.67
CA LEU A 469 17.44 -17.91 -6.66
C LEU A 469 17.29 -17.28 -5.27
N GLY A 470 17.18 -18.09 -4.21
CA GLY A 470 17.09 -17.64 -2.83
C GLY A 470 18.30 -16.82 -2.43
N TRP A 471 19.50 -17.30 -2.75
CA TRP A 471 20.75 -16.58 -2.53
C TRP A 471 20.87 -15.29 -3.36
N GLN A 472 20.34 -15.24 -4.59
CA GLN A 472 20.22 -13.99 -5.35
C GLN A 472 19.26 -12.98 -4.68
N PHE A 473 18.13 -13.44 -4.15
CA PHE A 473 17.18 -12.58 -3.43
C PHE A 473 17.73 -12.14 -2.07
N ASP A 474 18.41 -13.02 -1.35
CA ASP A 474 19.06 -12.72 -0.08
C ASP A 474 20.22 -11.75 -0.27
N SER A 475 21.02 -11.94 -1.32
CA SER A 475 22.06 -10.99 -1.72
C SER A 475 21.42 -9.65 -2.13
N ALA A 476 20.36 -9.63 -2.95
CA ALA A 476 19.66 -8.40 -3.29
C ALA A 476 19.07 -7.68 -2.05
N ASN A 477 18.60 -8.45 -1.07
CA ASN A 477 18.09 -7.93 0.21
C ASN A 477 19.22 -7.43 1.12
N GLU A 478 20.37 -8.09 1.16
CA GLU A 478 21.55 -7.64 1.91
C GLU A 478 22.16 -6.38 1.28
N ILE A 479 22.18 -6.33 -0.06
CA ILE A 479 22.52 -5.15 -0.85
C ILE A 479 21.57 -4.00 -0.53
N SER A 480 20.25 -4.25 -0.58
CA SER A 480 19.26 -3.22 -0.25
C SER A 480 19.37 -2.74 1.20
N ARG A 481 19.73 -3.61 2.15
CA ARG A 481 19.93 -3.26 3.56
C ARG A 481 21.17 -2.40 3.77
N ASN A 482 22.29 -2.73 3.13
CA ASN A 482 23.53 -1.96 3.21
C ASN A 482 23.37 -0.56 2.58
N LEU A 483 22.50 -0.41 1.58
CA LEU A 483 22.20 0.86 0.93
C LEU A 483 21.32 1.83 1.75
N GLY A 484 20.60 1.32 2.76
CA GLY A 484 19.52 2.05 3.44
C GLY A 484 19.89 2.69 4.79
N ALA A 485 20.94 2.26 5.47
CA ALA A 485 21.15 2.61 6.88
C ALA A 485 22.61 2.76 7.37
N ASP A 486 23.62 2.39 6.56
CA ASP A 486 25.02 2.56 6.97
C ASP A 486 25.52 3.96 6.55
N PRO A 487 26.10 4.79 7.44
CA PRO A 487 26.83 5.98 6.99
C PRO A 487 27.76 5.61 5.83
N PRO A 488 27.77 6.37 4.72
CA PRO A 488 28.55 5.97 3.56
C PRO A 488 30.01 5.68 3.92
N ARG A 489 30.67 4.78 3.21
CA ARG A 489 32.00 4.34 3.64
C ARG A 489 33.04 5.44 3.48
N ASP A 490 33.91 5.59 4.49
CA ASP A 490 35.00 6.57 4.47
C ASP A 490 36.19 6.10 3.61
N ASP A 491 36.25 4.82 3.26
CA ASP A 491 37.26 4.20 2.38
C ASP A 491 36.96 4.38 0.88
N TYR A 492 36.33 5.49 0.49
CA TYR A 492 35.89 5.75 -0.88
C TYR A 492 37.02 5.92 -1.90
N THR A 493 38.27 5.98 -1.43
CA THR A 493 39.48 6.09 -2.27
C THR A 493 40.06 4.74 -2.68
N GLU A 494 39.28 3.66 -2.57
CA GLU A 494 39.64 2.33 -3.02
C GLU A 494 38.59 1.78 -3.97
N ILE A 495 39.00 1.09 -5.03
CA ILE A 495 38.07 0.31 -5.87
C ILE A 495 37.87 -1.05 -5.21
N ALA A 496 36.62 -1.53 -5.18
CA ALA A 496 36.35 -2.86 -4.65
C ALA A 496 36.85 -3.90 -5.66
N ASP A 497 37.59 -4.90 -5.19
CA ASP A 497 37.94 -6.05 -6.01
C ASP A 497 36.97 -7.19 -5.73
N ALA A 498 36.53 -7.89 -6.78
CA ALA A 498 35.77 -9.13 -6.64
C ALA A 498 36.65 -10.18 -5.96
N LYS A 499 36.21 -10.65 -4.79
CA LYS A 499 36.94 -11.68 -4.03
C LYS A 499 36.43 -13.05 -4.45
N ALA A 500 37.22 -13.76 -5.26
CA ALA A 500 36.90 -15.12 -5.66
C ALA A 500 36.64 -15.99 -4.42
N ARG A 501 35.41 -16.53 -4.34
CA ARG A 501 35.05 -17.51 -3.32
C ARG A 501 35.38 -18.90 -3.85
N PRO A 502 36.33 -19.63 -3.24
CA PRO A 502 36.68 -20.96 -3.73
C PRO A 502 35.46 -21.87 -3.62
N VAL A 503 35.08 -22.48 -4.73
CA VAL A 503 34.02 -23.49 -4.76
C VAL A 503 34.66 -24.84 -4.45
N PRO A 504 34.26 -25.53 -3.37
CA PRO A 504 34.76 -26.88 -3.13
C PRO A 504 34.37 -27.79 -4.29
N PRO A 505 35.26 -28.71 -4.71
CA PRO A 505 34.95 -29.63 -5.79
C PRO A 505 33.75 -30.51 -5.40
N ILE A 506 32.79 -30.67 -6.31
CA ILE A 506 31.70 -31.63 -6.13
C ILE A 506 32.31 -33.03 -6.13
N PRO A 507 32.14 -33.84 -5.08
CA PRO A 507 32.69 -35.18 -5.04
C PRO A 507 32.11 -36.02 -6.18
N HIS A 508 32.97 -36.83 -6.80
CA HIS A 508 32.53 -37.76 -7.83
C HIS A 508 31.67 -38.84 -7.20
N SER A 509 30.40 -38.95 -7.62
CA SER A 509 29.56 -40.09 -7.28
C SER A 509 29.15 -40.85 -8.54
N ASP A 510 29.09 -42.17 -8.41
CA ASP A 510 28.60 -43.06 -9.47
C ASP A 510 27.15 -42.72 -9.88
N LEU A 511 26.41 -42.03 -9.01
CA LEU A 511 25.04 -41.57 -9.25
C LEU A 511 24.98 -40.38 -10.21
N LEU A 512 25.88 -39.41 -10.07
CA LEU A 512 25.90 -38.23 -10.94
C LEU A 512 26.63 -38.53 -12.25
N GLY A 513 27.69 -39.33 -12.20
CA GLY A 513 28.59 -39.53 -13.32
C GLY A 513 29.46 -38.28 -13.59
N PRO A 514 30.54 -38.44 -14.37
CA PRO A 514 31.55 -37.38 -14.53
C PRO A 514 31.02 -36.15 -15.29
N GLU A 515 30.16 -36.34 -16.30
CA GLU A 515 29.63 -35.24 -17.11
C GLU A 515 28.67 -34.34 -16.32
N LEU A 516 27.73 -34.93 -15.57
CA LEU A 516 26.80 -34.15 -14.74
C LEU A 516 27.52 -33.46 -13.59
N THR A 517 28.52 -34.13 -12.99
CA THR A 517 29.35 -33.54 -11.93
C THR A 517 30.10 -32.31 -12.45
N ALA A 518 30.68 -32.39 -13.65
CA ALA A 518 31.36 -31.26 -14.29
C ALA A 518 30.39 -30.10 -14.63
N ALA A 519 29.20 -30.42 -15.16
CA ALA A 519 28.18 -29.42 -15.45
C ALA A 519 27.68 -28.71 -14.18
N LEU A 520 27.38 -29.46 -13.12
CA LEU A 520 27.00 -28.90 -11.82
C LEU A 520 28.12 -28.05 -11.22
N GLN A 521 29.37 -28.50 -11.28
CA GLN A 521 30.53 -27.73 -10.82
C GLN A 521 30.63 -26.41 -11.58
N SER A 522 30.48 -26.42 -12.91
CA SER A 522 30.53 -25.22 -13.74
C SER A 522 29.39 -24.25 -13.42
N ALA A 523 28.18 -24.75 -13.16
CA ALA A 523 27.04 -23.92 -12.75
C ALA A 523 27.28 -23.23 -11.41
N VAL A 524 27.79 -23.95 -10.40
CA VAL A 524 28.10 -23.39 -9.09
C VAL A 524 29.25 -22.38 -9.18
N THR A 525 30.31 -22.69 -9.92
CA THR A 525 31.45 -21.78 -10.12
C THR A 525 31.01 -20.48 -10.80
N GLY A 526 30.29 -20.55 -11.92
CA GLY A 526 29.82 -19.35 -12.62
C GLY A 526 28.89 -18.50 -11.75
N HIS A 527 28.09 -19.13 -10.90
CA HIS A 527 27.26 -18.38 -9.96
C HIS A 527 28.07 -17.70 -8.84
N GLN A 528 29.07 -18.37 -8.27
CA GLN A 528 29.94 -17.80 -7.24
C GLN A 528 30.86 -16.69 -7.77
N GLU A 529 31.25 -16.76 -9.04
CA GLU A 529 31.95 -15.66 -9.71
C GLU A 529 31.02 -14.46 -9.92
N MET A 530 29.80 -14.67 -10.42
CA MET A 530 28.77 -13.62 -10.51
C MET A 530 28.50 -12.98 -9.15
N ALA A 531 28.42 -13.80 -8.10
CA ALA A 531 28.24 -13.36 -6.72
C ALA A 531 29.33 -12.40 -6.25
N SER A 532 30.58 -12.77 -6.53
CA SER A 532 31.77 -12.03 -6.12
C SER A 532 31.83 -10.65 -6.81
N GLU A 533 31.44 -10.59 -8.08
CA GLU A 533 31.26 -9.32 -8.81
C GLU A 533 30.07 -8.52 -8.25
N GLY A 534 29.00 -9.21 -7.86
CA GLY A 534 27.83 -8.64 -7.16
C GLY A 534 28.23 -7.83 -5.95
N GLU A 535 28.97 -8.46 -5.05
CA GLU A 535 29.47 -7.86 -3.82
C GLU A 535 30.40 -6.67 -4.08
N ALA A 536 31.31 -6.79 -5.05
CA ALA A 536 32.20 -5.69 -5.42
C ALA A 536 31.44 -4.47 -5.96
N ALA A 537 30.40 -4.68 -6.80
CA ALA A 537 29.56 -3.60 -7.31
C ALA A 537 28.87 -2.82 -6.17
N VAL A 538 28.49 -3.51 -5.11
CA VAL A 538 27.76 -2.95 -3.96
C VAL A 538 28.69 -2.11 -3.11
N ILE A 539 29.86 -2.65 -2.77
CA ILE A 539 30.91 -1.92 -2.05
C ILE A 539 31.29 -0.65 -2.82
N SER A 540 31.43 -0.73 -4.15
CA SER A 540 31.70 0.45 -4.98
C SER A 540 30.56 1.47 -4.97
N PHE A 541 29.31 1.05 -4.85
CA PHE A 541 28.17 1.98 -4.74
C PHE A 541 28.12 2.66 -3.37
N ASP A 542 28.43 1.94 -2.30
CA ASP A 542 28.53 2.54 -0.96
C ASP A 542 29.67 3.58 -0.91
N ARG A 543 30.81 3.23 -1.51
CA ARG A 543 31.96 4.14 -1.68
C ARG A 543 31.63 5.32 -2.59
N TYR A 544 30.76 5.17 -3.59
CA TYR A 544 30.23 6.30 -4.35
C TYR A 544 29.47 7.29 -3.44
N GLY A 545 28.65 6.79 -2.53
CA GLY A 545 27.99 7.60 -1.49
C GLY A 545 29.01 8.33 -0.59
N GLY A 546 30.09 7.66 -0.21
CA GLY A 546 31.22 8.22 0.53
C GLY A 546 31.89 9.38 -0.21
N ALA A 547 32.29 9.15 -1.46
CA ALA A 547 32.90 10.16 -2.31
C ALA A 547 32.00 11.38 -2.54
N LYS A 548 30.68 11.15 -2.71
CA LYS A 548 29.68 12.22 -2.84
C LYS A 548 29.61 13.09 -1.59
N ARG A 549 29.57 12.49 -0.40
CA ARG A 549 29.55 13.24 0.88
C ARG A 549 30.84 14.04 1.10
N ALA A 550 31.98 13.44 0.75
CA ALA A 550 33.28 14.10 0.82
C ALA A 550 33.50 15.17 -0.28
N LYS A 551 32.55 15.34 -1.21
CA LYS A 551 32.68 16.20 -2.41
C LYS A 551 33.92 15.86 -3.26
N ALA A 552 34.36 14.60 -3.21
CA ALA A 552 35.53 14.10 -3.92
C ALA A 552 35.16 13.69 -5.35
N ARG A 553 34.99 14.67 -6.25
CA ARG A 553 34.46 14.47 -7.61
C ARG A 553 35.21 13.40 -8.42
N GLU A 554 36.54 13.38 -8.35
CA GLU A 554 37.35 12.38 -9.06
C GLU A 554 36.98 10.95 -8.61
N TRP A 555 36.81 10.75 -7.31
CA TRP A 555 36.44 9.44 -6.75
C TRP A 555 34.98 9.09 -7.00
N LEU A 556 34.09 10.08 -7.05
CA LEU A 556 32.69 9.88 -7.42
C LEU A 556 32.58 9.27 -8.84
N GLU A 557 33.34 9.82 -9.79
CA GLU A 557 33.39 9.30 -11.16
C GLU A 557 34.02 7.89 -11.21
N LYS A 558 35.15 7.67 -10.52
CA LYS A 558 35.79 6.35 -10.44
C LYS A 558 34.88 5.27 -9.83
N GLN A 559 34.16 5.58 -8.76
CA GLN A 559 33.25 4.63 -8.12
C GLN A 559 32.03 4.34 -8.99
N ALA A 560 31.47 5.34 -9.68
CA ALA A 560 30.37 5.12 -10.63
C ALA A 560 30.81 4.18 -11.78
N VAL A 561 32.01 4.38 -12.31
CA VAL A 561 32.59 3.49 -13.35
C VAL A 561 32.81 2.08 -12.79
N ALA A 562 33.30 1.95 -11.55
CA ALA A 562 33.51 0.65 -10.92
C ALA A 562 32.19 -0.14 -10.76
N VAL A 563 31.11 0.51 -10.30
CA VAL A 563 29.78 -0.14 -10.21
C VAL A 563 29.35 -0.70 -11.55
N VAL A 564 29.49 0.07 -12.63
CA VAL A 564 29.11 -0.39 -13.97
C VAL A 564 30.02 -1.52 -14.45
N ARG A 565 31.33 -1.42 -14.21
CA ARG A 565 32.30 -2.45 -14.60
C ARG A 565 32.03 -3.79 -13.93
N HIS A 566 31.77 -3.81 -12.62
CA HIS A 566 31.43 -5.04 -11.91
C HIS A 566 30.10 -5.62 -12.40
N LYS A 567 29.08 -4.77 -12.66
CA LYS A 567 27.83 -5.23 -13.28
C LYS A 567 28.05 -5.85 -14.65
N GLN A 568 28.90 -5.27 -15.50
CA GLN A 568 29.28 -5.89 -16.78
C GLN A 568 30.04 -7.20 -16.58
N ALA A 569 30.96 -7.27 -15.61
CA ALA A 569 31.73 -8.47 -15.30
C ALA A 569 30.85 -9.64 -14.84
N MET A 570 29.66 -9.38 -14.29
CA MET A 570 28.67 -10.44 -13.99
C MET A 570 28.15 -11.15 -15.25
N ALA A 571 28.26 -10.55 -16.44
CA ALA A 571 27.68 -11.11 -17.67
C ALA A 571 28.28 -12.46 -18.04
N GLU A 572 29.60 -12.60 -17.96
CA GLU A 572 30.29 -13.82 -18.38
C GLU A 572 30.00 -15.00 -17.43
N PRO A 573 30.12 -14.87 -16.10
CA PRO A 573 29.78 -15.95 -15.20
C PRO A 573 28.29 -16.34 -15.25
N LEU A 574 27.39 -15.40 -15.58
CA LEU A 574 25.98 -15.71 -15.85
C LEU A 574 25.78 -16.55 -17.13
N ARG A 575 26.59 -16.32 -18.18
CA ARG A 575 26.57 -17.18 -19.39
C ARG A 575 27.08 -18.56 -19.08
N VAL A 576 28.23 -18.66 -18.39
CA VAL A 576 28.80 -19.93 -17.93
C VAL A 576 27.79 -20.72 -17.11
N ALA A 577 27.14 -20.08 -16.14
CA ALA A 577 26.11 -20.71 -15.33
C ALA A 577 24.88 -21.12 -16.16
N ALA A 578 24.44 -20.29 -17.11
CA ALA A 578 23.31 -20.63 -17.98
C ALA A 578 23.58 -21.86 -18.85
N ASP A 579 24.76 -21.90 -19.49
CA ASP A 579 25.18 -22.99 -20.37
C ASP A 579 25.33 -24.29 -19.56
N ALA A 580 25.90 -24.19 -18.35
CA ALA A 580 26.01 -25.32 -17.42
C ALA A 580 24.65 -25.83 -16.93
N ILE A 581 23.68 -24.95 -16.64
CA ILE A 581 22.31 -25.34 -16.25
C ILE A 581 21.58 -26.06 -17.38
N GLU A 582 21.74 -25.61 -18.63
CA GLU A 582 21.16 -26.28 -19.79
C GLU A 582 21.82 -27.65 -20.03
N GLU A 583 23.11 -27.77 -19.78
CA GLU A 583 23.82 -29.05 -19.86
C GLU A 583 23.36 -30.03 -18.77
N VAL A 584 23.16 -29.55 -17.53
CA VAL A 584 22.54 -30.33 -16.45
C VAL A 584 21.16 -30.86 -16.86
N TRP A 585 20.34 -30.01 -17.50
CA TRP A 585 19.03 -30.41 -18.01
C TRP A 585 19.14 -31.48 -19.10
N ARG A 586 20.01 -31.26 -20.09
CA ARG A 586 20.23 -32.17 -21.23
C ARG A 586 20.69 -33.56 -20.78
N ILE A 587 21.63 -33.62 -19.83
CA ILE A 587 22.11 -34.88 -19.25
C ILE A 587 21.00 -35.53 -18.41
N GLY A 588 20.25 -34.72 -17.64
CA GLY A 588 19.15 -35.15 -16.80
C GLY A 588 17.95 -35.75 -17.56
N GLU A 589 17.61 -35.26 -18.75
CA GLU A 589 16.54 -35.82 -19.59
C GLU A 589 16.83 -37.26 -20.02
N GLY A 590 18.12 -37.65 -20.12
CA GLY A 590 18.54 -39.03 -20.37
C GLY A 590 18.51 -39.92 -19.12
N PHE A 591 18.35 -39.33 -17.93
CA PHE A 591 18.39 -40.02 -16.65
C PHE A 591 16.97 -40.44 -16.26
N ASN A 592 16.63 -41.71 -16.50
CA ASN A 592 15.34 -42.28 -16.10
C ASN A 592 15.51 -43.04 -14.76
N PRO A 593 15.19 -42.45 -13.59
CA PRO A 593 15.46 -43.05 -12.28
C PRO A 593 14.55 -44.23 -11.92
N THR A 594 13.66 -44.65 -12.82
CA THR A 594 12.64 -45.69 -12.60
C THR A 594 13.21 -47.08 -12.22
N GLY A 595 14.53 -47.27 -12.24
CA GLY A 595 15.20 -48.49 -11.79
C GLY A 595 15.76 -48.48 -10.37
N VAL A 596 15.77 -47.34 -9.64
CA VAL A 596 16.35 -47.26 -8.29
C VAL A 596 15.25 -47.31 -7.24
N VAL A 597 15.27 -48.34 -6.39
CA VAL A 597 14.31 -48.51 -5.29
C VAL A 597 14.55 -47.40 -4.25
N PRO A 598 13.52 -46.68 -3.79
CA PRO A 598 13.70 -45.47 -2.98
C PRO A 598 14.48 -45.66 -1.67
N ASP A 599 14.34 -46.82 -1.01
CA ASP A 599 15.11 -47.16 0.21
C ASP A 599 16.62 -47.27 -0.03
N GLN A 600 17.06 -47.55 -1.27
CA GLN A 600 18.48 -47.61 -1.63
C GLN A 600 19.06 -46.23 -1.89
N PHE A 601 18.24 -45.22 -2.19
CA PHE A 601 18.72 -43.86 -2.47
C PHE A 601 19.18 -43.17 -1.18
N LEU A 602 18.42 -43.30 -0.09
CA LEU A 602 18.76 -42.74 1.22
C LEU A 602 20.00 -43.37 1.84
N ALA A 603 20.16 -44.68 1.69
CA ALA A 603 21.35 -45.39 2.13
C ALA A 603 22.60 -45.08 1.29
N ARG A 604 22.44 -44.35 0.17
CA ARG A 604 23.51 -44.05 -0.80
C ARG A 604 24.01 -42.61 -0.78
N LEU A 605 23.32 -41.68 -0.13
CA LEU A 605 23.89 -40.35 0.08
C LEU A 605 25.12 -40.51 0.97
N THR A 606 26.28 -40.30 0.38
CA THR A 606 27.56 -40.36 1.08
C THR A 606 27.66 -39.19 2.06
N SER A 607 28.45 -39.36 3.11
CA SER A 607 28.77 -38.27 4.05
C SER A 607 29.26 -37.02 3.30
N GLU A 608 29.98 -37.22 2.19
CA GLU A 608 30.51 -36.17 1.32
C GLU A 608 29.40 -35.44 0.54
N GLU A 609 28.35 -36.13 0.08
CA GLU A 609 27.20 -35.50 -0.58
C GLU A 609 26.36 -34.69 0.40
N ILE A 610 26.22 -35.17 1.64
CA ILE A 610 25.56 -34.43 2.72
C ILE A 610 26.40 -33.20 3.10
N GLU A 611 27.71 -33.36 3.26
CA GLU A 611 28.63 -32.27 3.57
C GLU A 611 28.69 -31.24 2.43
N PHE A 612 28.62 -31.69 1.16
CA PHE A 612 28.48 -30.81 0.01
C PHE A 612 27.16 -30.03 0.03
N GLY A 613 26.04 -30.69 0.36
CA GLY A 613 24.75 -30.03 0.58
C GLY A 613 24.84 -28.94 1.65
N ARG A 614 25.50 -29.23 2.77
CA ARG A 614 25.79 -28.26 3.84
C ARG A 614 26.75 -27.16 3.43
N ALA A 615 27.75 -27.46 2.60
CA ALA A 615 28.69 -26.46 2.06
C ALA A 615 28.00 -25.49 1.10
N LEU A 616 26.97 -25.96 0.39
CA LEU A 616 26.05 -25.10 -0.35
C LEU A 616 25.05 -24.39 0.57
N GLY A 617 24.99 -24.77 1.84
CA GLY A 617 24.26 -24.18 2.97
C GLY A 617 22.91 -24.82 3.28
N ALA A 618 22.56 -25.97 2.67
CA ALA A 618 21.36 -26.72 3.03
C ALA A 618 21.44 -27.14 4.51
N ASP A 619 20.39 -26.86 5.27
CA ASP A 619 20.25 -27.38 6.64
C ASP A 619 19.81 -28.85 6.61
N ASP A 620 19.92 -29.50 7.76
CA ASP A 620 19.63 -30.93 7.88
C ASP A 620 18.14 -31.21 7.56
N ASP A 621 17.24 -30.27 7.87
CA ASP A 621 15.80 -30.38 7.55
C ASP A 621 15.55 -30.37 6.04
N ALA A 622 16.24 -29.52 5.27
CA ALA A 622 16.12 -29.49 3.81
C ALA A 622 16.70 -30.75 3.16
N ILE A 623 17.79 -31.29 3.72
CA ILE A 623 18.42 -32.53 3.26
C ILE A 623 17.49 -33.73 3.54
N GLU A 624 16.87 -33.77 4.73
CA GLU A 624 15.89 -34.80 5.12
C GLU A 624 14.60 -34.70 4.29
N ALA A 625 14.08 -33.49 4.06
CA ALA A 625 12.90 -33.28 3.22
C ALA A 625 13.14 -33.68 1.76
N PHE A 626 14.33 -33.41 1.22
CA PHE A 626 14.73 -33.86 -0.11
C PHE A 626 14.79 -35.39 -0.17
N SER A 627 15.48 -35.98 0.80
CA SER A 627 15.61 -37.42 1.02
C SER A 627 14.26 -38.13 1.03
N GLN A 628 13.32 -37.69 1.87
CA GLN A 628 12.00 -38.29 2.02
C GLN A 628 11.19 -38.30 0.71
N ARG A 629 11.36 -37.28 -0.14
CA ARG A 629 10.60 -37.18 -1.39
C ARG A 629 11.12 -38.06 -2.50
N VAL A 630 12.44 -38.24 -2.57
CA VAL A 630 13.02 -39.25 -3.45
C VAL A 630 12.59 -40.63 -2.97
N ALA A 631 12.52 -40.85 -1.64
CA ALA A 631 11.97 -42.06 -1.04
C ALA A 631 10.48 -42.30 -1.45
N ASP A 632 9.70 -41.24 -1.56
CA ASP A 632 8.28 -41.32 -1.99
C ASP A 632 8.09 -41.48 -3.51
N GLY A 633 9.16 -41.58 -4.30
CA GLY A 633 9.09 -41.69 -5.76
C GLY A 633 8.55 -40.41 -6.44
N GLN A 634 8.55 -39.29 -5.73
CA GLN A 634 8.14 -38.00 -6.29
C GLN A 634 9.31 -37.43 -7.12
N GLY A 635 9.35 -37.81 -8.40
CA GLY A 635 10.28 -37.26 -9.38
C GLY A 635 10.12 -35.73 -9.56
N MET A 636 10.95 -35.14 -10.42
CA MET A 636 10.77 -33.72 -10.77
C MET A 636 9.34 -33.46 -11.27
N PRO A 637 8.72 -32.34 -10.88
CA PRO A 637 7.46 -31.91 -11.44
C PRO A 637 7.54 -31.91 -12.97
N ALA A 638 6.56 -32.48 -13.64
CA ALA A 638 6.48 -32.49 -15.11
C ALA A 638 6.46 -31.08 -15.74
N ASN A 639 6.34 -30.03 -14.94
CA ASN A 639 6.31 -28.62 -15.35
C ASN A 639 7.55 -27.80 -14.94
N PHE A 640 8.57 -28.42 -14.33
CA PHE A 640 9.82 -27.73 -14.01
C PHE A 640 10.78 -27.82 -15.21
N ASP A 641 11.20 -26.67 -15.72
CA ASP A 641 11.94 -26.53 -16.96
C ASP A 641 13.18 -25.67 -16.70
N LEU A 642 14.34 -26.32 -16.52
CA LEU A 642 15.62 -25.66 -16.27
C LEU A 642 16.03 -24.74 -17.42
N THR A 643 15.53 -24.96 -18.64
CA THR A 643 15.82 -24.10 -19.80
C THR A 643 15.26 -22.69 -19.62
N LYS A 644 14.18 -22.52 -18.83
CA LYS A 644 13.65 -21.20 -18.47
C LYS A 644 14.62 -20.44 -17.56
N ILE A 645 15.28 -21.11 -16.63
CA ILE A 645 16.29 -20.50 -15.74
C ILE A 645 17.53 -20.13 -16.55
N ALA A 646 18.03 -21.03 -17.39
CA ALA A 646 19.14 -20.74 -18.30
C ALA A 646 18.83 -19.53 -19.21
N LYS A 647 17.62 -19.46 -19.76
CA LYS A 647 17.16 -18.31 -20.56
C LYS A 647 17.11 -17.01 -19.76
N ALA A 648 16.68 -17.05 -18.50
CA ALA A 648 16.69 -15.89 -17.61
C ALA A 648 18.13 -15.40 -17.35
N TYR A 649 19.07 -16.31 -17.08
CA TYR A 649 20.48 -16.00 -16.86
C TYR A 649 21.12 -15.37 -18.11
N ARG A 650 20.84 -15.91 -19.31
CA ARG A 650 21.29 -15.28 -20.57
C ARG A 650 20.67 -13.90 -20.80
N GLY A 651 19.41 -13.73 -20.42
CA GLY A 651 18.73 -12.43 -20.47
C GLY A 651 19.41 -11.38 -19.58
N MET A 652 19.75 -11.77 -18.34
CA MET A 652 20.50 -10.92 -17.40
C MET A 652 21.92 -10.65 -17.91
N ALA A 653 22.63 -11.66 -18.40
CA ALA A 653 23.95 -11.48 -18.98
C ALA A 653 23.94 -10.48 -20.14
N LEU A 654 22.97 -10.58 -21.05
CA LEU A 654 22.80 -9.63 -22.15
C LEU A 654 22.49 -8.21 -21.68
N ALA A 655 21.70 -8.07 -20.61
CA ALA A 655 21.39 -6.77 -20.03
C ALA A 655 22.63 -6.13 -19.40
N PHE A 656 23.42 -6.92 -18.67
CA PHE A 656 24.66 -6.46 -18.04
C PHE A 656 25.74 -6.09 -19.05
N ASP A 657 25.91 -6.88 -20.11
CA ASP A 657 26.87 -6.64 -21.19
C ASP A 657 26.59 -5.31 -21.95
N ARG A 658 25.33 -4.87 -21.94
CA ARG A 658 24.87 -3.65 -22.62
C ARG A 658 24.88 -2.40 -21.74
N LEU A 659 25.29 -2.49 -20.47
CA LEU A 659 25.35 -1.31 -19.62
C LEU A 659 26.36 -0.31 -20.19
N PRO A 660 26.00 0.99 -20.33
CA PRO A 660 26.93 2.00 -20.82
C PRO A 660 28.00 2.29 -19.78
N VAL A 661 29.27 2.18 -20.15
CA VAL A 661 30.40 2.57 -19.27
C VAL A 661 30.51 4.10 -19.29
N PRO A 662 30.38 4.79 -18.16
CA PRO A 662 30.54 6.24 -18.12
C PRO A 662 31.92 6.65 -18.64
N GLY A 663 31.96 7.48 -19.68
CA GLY A 663 33.21 7.99 -20.28
C GLY A 663 33.76 7.19 -21.46
N GLN A 664 33.07 6.12 -21.90
CA GLN A 664 33.16 5.56 -23.25
C GLN A 664 31.96 6.01 -24.07
#